data_AF-A0A932RZ37-F1
#
_entry.id   AF-A0A932RZ37-F1
#
_cell.length_a   1.000
_cell.length_b   1.000
_cell.length_c   1.000
_cell.angle_alpha   90.00
_cell.angle_beta   90.00
_cell.angle_gamma   90.00
#
_symmetry.space_group_name_H-M   'P 1'
#
loop_
_entity.id
_entity.type
_entity.pdbx_description
1 polymer ?
#
loop_
_entity_poly.entity_id
_entity_poly.type
_entity_poly.pdbx_seq_one_letter_code
_entity_poly.pdbx_strand_id
1 'polypeptide(L)'
;MRKMQKKSALRGVRGLVLSLVLLAGTAITQPVSAFAANGDLVQQVNFGQACSSGIGVGIAFDGTHLWYSCYASSPDLYEADPITGSVIASYTVAGGLGALAWDGNRKRIWAGWGGAGTSGDIRLVDPATGAGTVMFNAADAAADSLDDGLAYDAQDDSLFVSPDGSTTIYHYASSGGTLGSFPWSGAGCYNSGLAIGGQLLFQGSDGCNHVWAVQRGSLAAAFDFPTGAGGVRDEDLECDSVTFSPRTVMWSVEAYEPRRAIAFEIPPGSCTTGGGVDSDRDGLLDEWETSGVTIDPDGAGPIAPQFIDLPAMGADKNKPDVFLQVDWMADPTHSHALVPAAIKKVVDAFAASPYTSPTGSTGINLHVDGGPSSIMNYATSATWGALSRATALTHVSNLGTSGPGGYDWTAFQALKDAHLTPTGRTPVFHYVVSAHNYDSTTSSGISRGIGASDLIVSLGSFTGGVGSTNEQAGTLMHELGHNLDLRHGGGDNTNYKPNYLSVMSYGFQMGGVIKGGVAGTFDYSRSALGTLDEGSLSEPAGIGAAGYGTRRWCPASGSYVAVPDASGPIDWNCNGTTTETGLSFDTNNDGATGALAGHDDWTNLKLKGGAIGLAGVTPDLPTVTEDETFTVEEAAKIPNSTTTFTGFFPPVSNSPAVNAAKAGSAIPVKFGLGGNHGLDIFAPGSPSSQQVTCGTGTPVGDPQPTAGPGKAELSYNAATGRYTMVWKTASSWAGSCRRLTVAFGDGTQQVAEFRFR
;
A
#
# COMPACT_ATOMS: atom_id res chain seq x y z
N MET A 1 4.14 -5.89 94.90
CA MET A 1 3.91 -4.49 94.49
C MET A 1 4.93 -3.59 95.19
N ARG A 2 6.05 -3.27 94.52
CA ARG A 2 7.21 -2.55 95.08
C ARG A 2 7.92 -1.73 93.99
N LYS A 3 8.10 -0.44 94.29
CA LYS A 3 9.22 0.50 94.03
C LYS A 3 9.92 0.60 92.66
N MET A 4 10.05 1.87 92.25
CA MET A 4 11.06 2.52 91.39
C MET A 4 12.48 1.90 91.43
N GLN A 5 13.22 1.99 90.31
CA GLN A 5 14.58 2.58 90.20
C GLN A 5 15.11 2.53 88.73
N LYS A 6 15.48 3.69 88.13
CA LYS A 6 16.85 4.21 87.83
C LYS A 6 17.64 3.44 86.75
N LYS A 7 17.85 4.01 85.54
CA LYS A 7 18.94 4.94 85.08
C LYS A 7 20.35 4.32 84.91
N SER A 8 20.81 4.21 83.66
CA SER A 8 22.17 4.54 83.14
C SER A 8 22.14 4.32 81.61
N ALA A 9 22.45 5.24 80.68
CA ALA A 9 23.53 6.20 80.45
C ALA A 9 24.90 5.56 80.15
N LEU A 10 25.29 5.52 78.86
CA LEU A 10 26.53 6.16 78.35
C LEU A 10 26.70 6.03 76.81
N ARG A 11 26.85 7.19 76.16
CA ARG A 11 27.77 7.61 75.05
C ARG A 11 28.32 6.52 74.11
N GLY A 12 28.41 6.67 72.79
CA GLY A 12 28.30 7.81 71.89
C GLY A 12 29.21 7.61 70.67
N VAL A 13 28.77 8.13 69.52
CA VAL A 13 29.52 8.44 68.27
C VAL A 13 29.95 7.27 67.37
N ARG A 14 29.35 7.18 66.16
CA ARG A 14 30.02 7.27 64.83
C ARG A 14 29.08 6.87 63.67
N GLY A 15 29.11 7.69 62.61
CA GLY A 15 28.93 7.24 61.22
C GLY A 15 27.52 7.23 60.65
N LEU A 16 27.18 8.27 59.90
CA LEU A 16 26.06 8.29 58.96
C LEU A 16 26.45 7.39 57.76
N VAL A 17 25.75 6.27 57.55
CA VAL A 17 25.74 5.52 56.28
C VAL A 17 24.30 5.54 55.80
N LEU A 18 24.07 6.26 54.70
CA LEU A 18 22.78 6.33 54.04
C LEU A 18 22.63 5.10 53.14
N SER A 19 21.96 4.05 53.62
CA SER A 19 21.56 2.92 52.79
C SER A 19 20.27 3.28 52.05
N LEU A 20 20.40 3.48 50.74
CA LEU A 20 19.30 3.65 49.80
C LEU A 20 18.54 2.30 49.71
N VAL A 21 17.35 2.23 50.31
CA VAL A 21 16.44 1.09 50.11
C VAL A 21 15.71 1.32 48.79
N LEU A 22 16.02 0.50 47.78
CA LEU A 22 15.19 0.38 46.57
C LEU A 22 13.81 -0.13 47.00
N LEU A 23 12.80 0.75 46.97
CA LEU A 23 11.41 0.29 46.85
C LEU A 23 11.25 -0.19 45.40
N ALA A 24 11.28 -1.52 45.22
CA ALA A 24 10.72 -2.14 44.04
C ALA A 24 9.20 -1.88 44.05
N GLY A 25 8.75 -0.88 43.30
CA GLY A 25 7.35 -0.72 42.97
C GLY A 25 6.94 -1.90 42.09
N THR A 26 6.28 -2.89 42.67
CA THR A 26 5.53 -3.88 41.89
C THR A 26 4.42 -3.13 41.15
N ALA A 27 4.67 -2.80 39.89
CA ALA A 27 3.60 -2.49 38.96
C ALA A 27 2.69 -3.73 38.95
N ILE A 28 1.50 -3.60 39.52
CA ILE A 28 0.43 -4.56 39.26
C ILE A 28 0.07 -4.32 37.80
N THR A 29 0.71 -5.05 36.89
CA THR A 29 0.23 -5.20 35.52
C THR A 29 -1.11 -5.90 35.67
N GLN A 30 -2.21 -5.17 35.51
CA GLN A 30 -3.47 -5.84 35.22
C GLN A 30 -3.22 -6.65 33.94
N PRO A 31 -3.51 -7.96 33.92
CA PRO A 31 -3.47 -8.69 32.67
C PRO A 31 -4.46 -7.99 31.75
N VAL A 32 -3.96 -7.44 30.64
CA VAL A 32 -4.83 -7.11 29.51
C VAL A 32 -5.47 -8.45 29.16
N SER A 33 -6.79 -8.54 29.27
CA SER A 33 -7.51 -9.76 28.90
C SER A 33 -7.10 -10.11 27.47
N ALA A 34 -6.36 -11.21 27.31
CA ALA A 34 -6.17 -11.81 26.00
C ALA A 34 -7.56 -12.02 25.38
N PHE A 35 -7.70 -11.77 24.07
CA PHE A 35 -8.90 -12.16 23.36
C PHE A 35 -9.13 -13.67 23.51
N ALA A 36 -10.39 -14.06 23.42
CA ALA A 36 -10.79 -15.45 23.63
C ALA A 36 -10.25 -16.31 22.47
N ALA A 37 -10.11 -17.62 22.64
CA ALA A 37 -9.67 -18.49 21.55
C ALA A 37 -10.72 -18.48 20.42
N ASN A 38 -10.30 -18.69 19.17
CA ASN A 38 -11.22 -18.87 18.06
C ASN A 38 -12.25 -19.96 18.40
N GLY A 39 -13.53 -19.63 18.25
CA GLY A 39 -14.64 -20.51 18.63
C GLY A 39 -15.13 -20.36 20.06
N ASP A 40 -14.58 -19.43 20.85
CA ASP A 40 -15.13 -19.16 22.18
C ASP A 40 -16.53 -18.54 22.06
N LEU A 41 -17.45 -19.03 22.89
CA LEU A 41 -18.82 -18.57 22.92
C LEU A 41 -18.89 -17.12 23.43
N VAL A 42 -19.35 -16.21 22.57
CA VAL A 42 -19.57 -14.80 22.92
C VAL A 42 -21.00 -14.57 23.40
N GLN A 43 -21.97 -15.06 22.63
CA GLN A 43 -23.39 -14.87 22.91
C GLN A 43 -24.23 -16.01 22.31
N GLN A 44 -25.33 -16.34 22.96
CA GLN A 44 -26.39 -17.17 22.39
C GLN A 44 -27.71 -16.40 22.48
N VAL A 45 -28.44 -16.36 21.38
CA VAL A 45 -29.74 -15.72 21.25
C VAL A 45 -30.78 -16.75 20.80
N ASN A 46 -31.90 -16.80 21.50
CA ASN A 46 -33.08 -17.55 21.05
C ASN A 46 -34.00 -16.59 20.32
N PHE A 47 -34.42 -16.93 19.10
CA PHE A 47 -35.34 -16.05 18.37
C PHE A 47 -36.73 -16.04 19.00
N GLY A 48 -37.33 -14.85 19.11
CA GLY A 48 -38.60 -14.64 19.79
C GLY A 48 -39.83 -15.20 19.07
N GLN A 49 -39.67 -15.69 17.84
CA GLN A 49 -40.71 -16.38 17.06
C GLN A 49 -40.15 -17.70 16.52
N ALA A 50 -40.95 -18.75 16.66
CA ALA A 50 -40.63 -20.07 16.14
C ALA A 50 -41.14 -20.22 14.69
N CYS A 51 -40.42 -21.00 13.87
CA CYS A 51 -40.92 -21.42 12.57
C CYS A 51 -42.12 -22.36 12.73
N SER A 52 -43.17 -22.15 11.94
CA SER A 52 -44.35 -23.02 11.98
C SER A 52 -44.05 -24.47 11.56
N SER A 53 -43.02 -24.68 10.74
CA SER A 53 -42.51 -26.00 10.37
C SER A 53 -41.63 -26.65 11.45
N GLY A 54 -41.15 -25.86 12.41
CA GLY A 54 -40.09 -26.22 13.36
C GLY A 54 -38.68 -26.20 12.77
N ILE A 55 -38.50 -25.72 11.53
CA ILE A 55 -37.22 -25.70 10.81
C ILE A 55 -36.96 -24.29 10.24
N GLY A 56 -35.77 -23.74 10.51
CA GLY A 56 -35.27 -22.51 9.92
C GLY A 56 -33.76 -22.55 9.80
N VAL A 57 -33.25 -22.32 8.59
CA VAL A 57 -31.88 -22.70 8.23
C VAL A 57 -30.97 -21.52 7.95
N GLY A 58 -31.51 -20.38 7.48
CA GLY A 58 -30.69 -19.26 7.03
C GLY A 58 -30.52 -18.16 8.06
N ILE A 59 -29.36 -17.49 8.02
CA ILE A 59 -29.05 -16.30 8.83
C ILE A 59 -28.32 -15.25 7.99
N ALA A 60 -28.66 -13.98 8.17
CA ALA A 60 -27.96 -12.85 7.56
C ALA A 60 -27.87 -11.68 8.55
N PHE A 61 -26.93 -10.75 8.33
CA PHE A 61 -26.68 -9.63 9.23
C PHE A 61 -26.44 -8.36 8.42
N ASP A 62 -27.29 -7.36 8.64
CA ASP A 62 -27.27 -6.13 7.85
C ASP A 62 -26.32 -5.04 8.40
N GLY A 63 -25.61 -5.35 9.49
CA GLY A 63 -24.83 -4.40 10.28
C GLY A 63 -25.54 -3.90 11.53
N THR A 64 -26.83 -4.20 11.67
CA THR A 64 -27.68 -3.76 12.80
C THR A 64 -28.61 -4.84 13.33
N HIS A 65 -29.16 -5.69 12.46
CA HIS A 65 -30.15 -6.71 12.80
C HIS A 65 -29.77 -8.06 12.21
N LEU A 66 -30.13 -9.12 12.93
CA LEU A 66 -30.13 -10.47 12.39
C LEU A 66 -31.40 -10.71 11.59
N TRP A 67 -31.24 -11.34 10.45
CA TRP A 67 -32.29 -11.85 9.61
C TRP A 67 -32.24 -13.36 9.63
N TYR A 68 -33.38 -14.02 9.73
CA TYR A 68 -33.41 -15.47 9.67
C TYR A 68 -34.58 -15.97 8.83
N SER A 69 -34.37 -17.11 8.18
CA SER A 69 -35.40 -17.77 7.37
C SER A 69 -36.12 -18.87 8.15
N CYS A 70 -37.33 -19.19 7.72
CA CYS A 70 -38.11 -20.33 8.19
C CYS A 70 -38.56 -21.18 7.00
N TYR A 71 -37.97 -22.37 6.88
CA TYR A 71 -38.30 -23.33 5.83
C TYR A 71 -39.77 -23.73 5.89
N ALA A 72 -40.45 -23.81 4.74
CA ALA A 72 -41.85 -24.22 4.61
C ALA A 72 -42.81 -23.58 5.64
N SER A 73 -42.60 -22.30 5.97
CA SER A 73 -43.38 -21.55 6.96
C SER A 73 -44.04 -20.32 6.37
N SER A 74 -44.92 -19.67 7.13
CA SER A 74 -45.46 -18.35 6.80
C SER A 74 -45.83 -17.61 8.09
N PRO A 75 -45.23 -16.45 8.41
CA PRO A 75 -44.10 -15.80 7.71
C PRO A 75 -42.85 -16.69 7.62
N ASP A 76 -42.03 -16.47 6.59
CA ASP A 76 -40.81 -17.26 6.29
C ASP A 76 -39.52 -16.45 6.39
N LEU A 77 -39.59 -15.13 6.60
CA LEU A 77 -38.45 -14.26 6.88
C LEU A 77 -38.76 -13.38 8.08
N TYR A 78 -37.78 -13.22 8.98
CA TYR A 78 -37.91 -12.37 10.15
C TYR A 78 -36.66 -11.54 10.35
N GLU A 79 -36.86 -10.31 10.81
CA GLU A 79 -35.84 -9.40 11.29
C GLU A 79 -35.85 -9.43 12.83
N ALA A 80 -34.70 -9.56 13.46
CA ALA A 80 -34.57 -9.69 14.90
C ALA A 80 -33.38 -8.90 15.46
N ASP A 81 -33.56 -8.44 16.69
CA ASP A 81 -32.51 -7.78 17.47
C ASP A 81 -31.39 -8.79 17.80
N PRO A 82 -30.12 -8.49 17.50
CA PRO A 82 -29.00 -9.44 17.63
C PRO A 82 -28.60 -9.72 19.09
N ILE A 83 -29.14 -8.98 20.06
CA ILE A 83 -28.82 -9.16 21.48
C ILE A 83 -29.92 -9.95 22.20
N THR A 84 -31.17 -9.64 21.88
CA THR A 84 -32.35 -10.16 22.59
C THR A 84 -33.10 -11.23 21.81
N GLY A 85 -32.92 -11.31 20.49
CA GLY A 85 -33.68 -12.19 19.60
C GLY A 85 -35.12 -11.74 19.36
N SER A 86 -35.50 -10.55 19.86
CA SER A 86 -36.84 -10.00 19.69
C SER A 86 -37.09 -9.71 18.22
N VAL A 87 -38.19 -10.24 17.68
CA VAL A 87 -38.60 -9.99 16.30
C VAL A 87 -39.11 -8.57 16.14
N ILE A 88 -38.56 -7.87 15.14
CA ILE A 88 -38.85 -6.48 14.79
C ILE A 88 -39.83 -6.43 13.63
N ALA A 89 -39.62 -7.27 12.61
CA ALA A 89 -40.47 -7.39 11.44
C ALA A 89 -40.52 -8.84 10.94
N SER A 90 -41.55 -9.15 10.15
CA SER A 90 -41.73 -10.47 9.55
C SER A 90 -42.39 -10.36 8.17
N TYR A 91 -41.97 -11.21 7.24
CA TYR A 91 -42.40 -11.19 5.85
C TYR A 91 -42.70 -12.61 5.35
N THR A 92 -43.56 -12.68 4.33
CA THR A 92 -43.79 -13.92 3.56
C THR A 92 -43.23 -13.69 2.15
N VAL A 93 -42.13 -14.35 1.82
CA VAL A 93 -41.46 -14.23 0.54
C VAL A 93 -41.98 -15.31 -0.42
N ALA A 94 -42.43 -14.89 -1.60
CA ALA A 94 -42.97 -15.82 -2.57
C ALA A 94 -41.90 -16.84 -3.01
N GLY A 95 -42.21 -18.14 -2.84
CA GLY A 95 -41.32 -19.24 -3.22
C GLY A 95 -40.52 -19.87 -2.08
N GLY A 96 -40.67 -19.41 -0.83
CA GLY A 96 -39.96 -19.98 0.32
C GLY A 96 -38.46 -19.66 0.32
N LEU A 97 -37.80 -19.89 1.47
CA LEU A 97 -36.42 -19.48 1.73
C LEU A 97 -35.62 -20.60 2.40
N GLY A 98 -34.40 -20.81 1.92
CA GLY A 98 -33.35 -21.62 2.56
C GLY A 98 -32.35 -20.72 3.28
N ALA A 99 -31.05 -20.98 3.08
CA ALA A 99 -29.93 -20.16 3.54
C ALA A 99 -30.06 -18.67 3.14
N LEU A 100 -29.44 -17.78 3.90
CA LEU A 100 -29.45 -16.34 3.64
C LEU A 100 -28.02 -15.80 3.57
N ALA A 101 -27.83 -14.68 2.86
CA ALA A 101 -26.60 -13.90 2.95
C ALA A 101 -26.91 -12.42 2.75
N TRP A 102 -26.25 -11.53 3.50
CA TRP A 102 -26.42 -10.09 3.31
C TRP A 102 -25.58 -9.56 2.14
N ASP A 103 -26.23 -8.90 1.19
CA ASP A 103 -25.58 -8.14 0.11
C ASP A 103 -25.25 -6.72 0.58
N GLY A 104 -24.00 -6.50 0.97
CA GLY A 104 -23.51 -5.19 1.40
C GLY A 104 -23.54 -4.11 0.30
N ASN A 105 -23.42 -4.49 -0.97
CA ASN A 105 -23.42 -3.59 -2.13
C ASN A 105 -24.82 -3.09 -2.45
N ARG A 106 -25.80 -3.99 -2.49
CA ARG A 106 -27.19 -3.70 -2.89
C ARG A 106 -28.10 -3.37 -1.70
N LYS A 107 -27.65 -3.66 -0.47
CA LYS A 107 -28.48 -3.62 0.75
C LYS A 107 -29.73 -4.49 0.57
N ARG A 108 -29.49 -5.76 0.26
CA ARG A 108 -30.49 -6.79 -0.07
C ARG A 108 -30.10 -8.11 0.57
N ILE A 109 -31.05 -9.04 0.67
CA ILE A 109 -30.78 -10.39 1.20
C ILE A 109 -30.77 -11.36 0.03
N TRP A 110 -29.66 -12.04 -0.20
CA TRP A 110 -29.63 -13.23 -1.02
C TRP A 110 -30.26 -14.38 -0.25
N ALA A 111 -31.06 -15.19 -0.91
CA ALA A 111 -31.71 -16.35 -0.31
C ALA A 111 -31.63 -17.56 -1.23
N GLY A 112 -31.20 -18.68 -0.65
CA GLY A 112 -31.22 -19.98 -1.28
C GLY A 112 -32.63 -20.56 -1.36
N TRP A 113 -32.75 -21.66 -2.08
CA TRP A 113 -34.00 -22.34 -2.29
C TRP A 113 -34.51 -23.00 -0.99
N GLY A 114 -35.80 -22.80 -0.68
CA GLY A 114 -36.45 -23.27 0.54
C GLY A 114 -37.64 -24.20 0.33
N GLY A 115 -37.58 -25.09 -0.67
CA GLY A 115 -38.59 -26.13 -0.89
C GLY A 115 -39.82 -25.74 -1.72
N ALA A 116 -39.93 -24.48 -2.18
CA ALA A 116 -41.00 -24.04 -3.09
C ALA A 116 -40.45 -23.31 -4.33
N GLY A 117 -41.14 -23.41 -5.47
CA GLY A 117 -40.59 -22.98 -6.75
C GLY A 117 -39.71 -24.06 -7.41
N THR A 118 -38.65 -23.66 -8.11
CA THR A 118 -37.73 -24.59 -8.77
C THR A 118 -36.53 -24.85 -7.86
N SER A 119 -36.12 -26.12 -7.70
CA SER A 119 -34.91 -26.45 -6.94
C SER A 119 -33.69 -25.71 -7.51
N GLY A 120 -32.87 -25.15 -6.62
CA GLY A 120 -31.73 -24.30 -6.94
C GLY A 120 -32.07 -22.84 -7.26
N ASP A 121 -33.32 -22.39 -7.13
CA ASP A 121 -33.66 -20.96 -7.31
C ASP A 121 -32.93 -20.08 -6.28
N ILE A 122 -32.04 -19.20 -6.74
CA ILE A 122 -31.40 -18.16 -5.91
C ILE A 122 -32.17 -16.85 -6.06
N ARG A 123 -32.57 -16.27 -4.93
CA ARG A 123 -33.43 -15.09 -4.86
C ARG A 123 -32.69 -13.90 -4.27
N LEU A 124 -33.08 -12.70 -4.71
CA LEU A 124 -32.73 -11.44 -4.08
C LEU A 124 -33.98 -10.83 -3.46
N VAL A 125 -33.96 -10.62 -2.15
CA VAL A 125 -35.07 -10.15 -1.33
C VAL A 125 -34.84 -8.70 -0.92
N ASP A 126 -35.87 -7.88 -1.11
CA ASP A 126 -35.90 -6.51 -0.61
C ASP A 126 -36.32 -6.49 0.87
N PRO A 127 -35.41 -6.15 1.81
CA PRO A 127 -35.69 -6.20 3.24
C PRO A 127 -36.74 -5.19 3.67
N ALA A 128 -37.00 -4.13 2.88
CA ALA A 128 -38.00 -3.13 3.20
C ALA A 128 -39.43 -3.58 2.87
N THR A 129 -39.59 -4.56 1.98
CA THR A 129 -40.92 -4.99 1.50
C THR A 129 -41.19 -6.49 1.62
N GLY A 130 -40.14 -7.31 1.82
CA GLY A 130 -40.22 -8.77 1.74
C GLY A 130 -40.41 -9.31 0.32
N ALA A 131 -40.29 -8.47 -0.72
CA ALA A 131 -40.42 -8.92 -2.10
C ALA A 131 -39.14 -9.64 -2.56
N GLY A 132 -39.28 -10.93 -2.94
CA GLY A 132 -38.19 -11.75 -3.48
C GLY A 132 -38.29 -11.92 -5.00
N THR A 133 -37.17 -11.73 -5.71
CA THR A 133 -37.04 -11.98 -7.15
C THR A 133 -36.05 -13.11 -7.40
N VAL A 134 -36.41 -14.09 -8.22
CA VAL A 134 -35.46 -15.12 -8.67
C VAL A 134 -34.45 -14.46 -9.61
N MET A 135 -33.18 -14.53 -9.26
CA MET A 135 -32.08 -13.94 -10.04
C MET A 135 -31.51 -14.96 -11.03
N PHE A 136 -31.33 -16.20 -10.58
CA PHE A 136 -30.90 -17.32 -11.41
C PHE A 136 -31.27 -18.65 -10.75
N ASN A 137 -31.03 -19.74 -11.48
CA ASN A 137 -31.18 -21.10 -10.99
C ASN A 137 -29.80 -21.78 -10.95
N ALA A 138 -29.36 -22.17 -9.75
CA ALA A 138 -28.12 -22.86 -9.46
C ALA A 138 -28.26 -24.38 -9.68
N ALA A 139 -28.53 -24.80 -10.92
CA ALA A 139 -28.90 -26.19 -11.23
C ALA A 139 -27.88 -27.24 -10.78
N ASP A 140 -26.58 -26.92 -10.80
CA ASP A 140 -25.54 -27.86 -10.35
C ASP A 140 -25.52 -28.02 -8.82
N ALA A 141 -26.06 -27.04 -8.10
CA ALA A 141 -26.24 -27.05 -6.64
C ALA A 141 -27.67 -27.42 -6.24
N ALA A 142 -28.49 -27.98 -7.13
CA ALA A 142 -29.86 -28.35 -6.81
C ALA A 142 -29.90 -29.53 -5.81
N ALA A 143 -30.52 -29.32 -4.65
CA ALA A 143 -30.81 -30.35 -3.67
C ALA A 143 -32.25 -30.90 -3.81
N ASP A 144 -32.48 -32.09 -3.24
CA ASP A 144 -33.83 -32.67 -3.12
C ASP A 144 -34.66 -32.01 -1.99
N SER A 145 -34.05 -31.15 -1.16
CA SER A 145 -34.63 -30.52 0.04
C SER A 145 -34.53 -28.99 0.03
N LEU A 146 -33.37 -28.42 0.36
CA LEU A 146 -33.13 -26.98 0.46
C LEU A 146 -31.63 -26.64 0.31
N ASP A 147 -31.32 -25.36 0.12
CA ASP A 147 -29.94 -24.86 0.18
C ASP A 147 -29.61 -24.50 1.64
N ASP A 148 -28.62 -25.18 2.21
CA ASP A 148 -28.25 -25.09 3.63
C ASP A 148 -27.38 -23.86 3.92
N GLY A 149 -26.40 -23.58 3.06
CA GLY A 149 -25.49 -22.45 3.26
C GLY A 149 -25.37 -21.56 2.03
N LEU A 150 -25.25 -20.26 2.29
CA LEU A 150 -25.11 -19.25 1.26
C LEU A 150 -24.16 -18.17 1.74
N ALA A 151 -23.14 -17.85 0.96
CA ALA A 151 -22.26 -16.71 1.25
C ALA A 151 -22.20 -15.79 0.04
N TYR A 152 -22.27 -14.48 0.29
CA TYR A 152 -22.08 -13.44 -0.72
C TYR A 152 -20.67 -12.83 -0.60
N ASP A 153 -19.95 -12.75 -1.71
CA ASP A 153 -18.68 -12.04 -1.81
C ASP A 153 -18.90 -10.70 -2.52
N ALA A 154 -18.75 -9.61 -1.76
CA ALA A 154 -18.98 -8.26 -2.28
C ALA A 154 -17.83 -7.76 -3.16
N GLN A 155 -16.66 -8.39 -3.13
CA GLN A 155 -15.47 -7.92 -3.85
C GLN A 155 -15.48 -8.33 -5.33
N ASP A 156 -16.04 -9.50 -5.66
CA ASP A 156 -16.16 -9.98 -7.04
C ASP A 156 -17.62 -10.20 -7.49
N ASP A 157 -18.59 -9.87 -6.63
CA ASP A 157 -20.02 -9.97 -6.87
C ASP A 157 -20.46 -11.40 -7.21
N SER A 158 -20.11 -12.34 -6.33
CA SER A 158 -20.36 -13.77 -6.48
C SER A 158 -21.01 -14.40 -5.24
N LEU A 159 -21.52 -15.62 -5.40
CA LEU A 159 -22.16 -16.41 -4.36
C LEU A 159 -21.54 -17.80 -4.25
N PHE A 160 -21.30 -18.23 -3.02
CA PHE A 160 -21.01 -19.62 -2.69
C PHE A 160 -22.28 -20.29 -2.19
N VAL A 161 -22.62 -21.44 -2.74
CA VAL A 161 -23.85 -22.18 -2.45
C VAL A 161 -23.51 -23.58 -1.96
N SER A 162 -24.11 -23.97 -0.84
CA SER A 162 -24.03 -25.30 -0.25
C SER A 162 -25.41 -25.95 -0.25
N PRO A 163 -25.66 -26.96 -1.10
CA PRO A 163 -26.87 -27.76 -1.00
C PRO A 163 -26.86 -28.67 0.23
N ASP A 164 -28.04 -28.96 0.79
CA ASP A 164 -28.22 -29.89 1.91
C ASP A 164 -27.59 -31.26 1.63
N GLY A 165 -26.87 -31.78 2.63
CA GLY A 165 -26.21 -33.08 2.58
C GLY A 165 -25.09 -33.19 1.53
N SER A 166 -24.54 -32.07 1.07
CA SER A 166 -23.44 -32.02 0.10
C SER A 166 -22.07 -32.15 0.78
N THR A 167 -21.05 -32.48 0.00
CA THR A 167 -19.63 -32.26 0.36
C THR A 167 -18.94 -31.31 -0.62
N THR A 168 -19.73 -30.69 -1.50
CA THR A 168 -19.29 -29.81 -2.58
C THR A 168 -19.92 -28.43 -2.38
N ILE A 169 -19.08 -27.40 -2.46
CA ILE A 169 -19.47 -25.99 -2.49
C ILE A 169 -19.40 -25.53 -3.94
N TYR A 170 -20.44 -24.82 -4.38
CA TYR A 170 -20.56 -24.30 -5.74
C TYR A 170 -20.37 -22.79 -5.75
N HIS A 171 -19.73 -22.26 -6.78
CA HIS A 171 -19.43 -20.84 -6.91
C HIS A 171 -20.09 -20.29 -8.18
N TYR A 172 -20.88 -19.23 -8.02
CA TYR A 172 -21.63 -18.59 -9.09
C TYR A 172 -21.40 -17.09 -9.09
N ALA A 173 -21.33 -16.47 -10.27
CA ALA A 173 -21.50 -15.04 -10.39
C ALA A 173 -22.94 -14.65 -9.96
N SER A 174 -23.15 -13.43 -9.46
CA SER A 174 -24.48 -12.91 -9.11
C SER A 174 -25.50 -12.94 -10.27
N SER A 175 -25.00 -13.03 -11.51
CA SER A 175 -25.77 -13.18 -12.74
C SER A 175 -26.15 -14.63 -13.09
N GLY A 176 -25.68 -15.60 -12.32
CA GLY A 176 -25.97 -17.04 -12.47
C GLY A 176 -24.97 -17.84 -13.30
N GLY A 177 -23.89 -17.23 -13.78
CA GLY A 177 -22.82 -17.98 -14.46
C GLY A 177 -21.98 -18.80 -13.47
N THR A 178 -21.81 -20.10 -13.71
CA THR A 178 -20.95 -20.98 -12.90
C THR A 178 -19.49 -20.55 -12.99
N LEU A 179 -18.87 -20.31 -11.83
CA LEU A 179 -17.44 -19.97 -11.68
C LEU A 179 -16.61 -21.18 -11.26
N GLY A 180 -17.24 -22.20 -10.67
CA GLY A 180 -16.61 -23.48 -10.36
C GLY A 180 -17.29 -24.20 -9.20
N SER A 181 -16.64 -25.23 -8.71
CA SER A 181 -17.03 -25.97 -7.51
C SER A 181 -15.81 -26.63 -6.88
N PHE A 182 -15.83 -26.84 -5.57
CA PHE A 182 -14.73 -27.48 -4.85
C PHE A 182 -15.27 -28.30 -3.67
N PRO A 183 -14.53 -29.33 -3.23
CA PRO A 183 -14.89 -30.06 -2.02
C PRO A 183 -14.71 -29.15 -0.80
N TRP A 184 -15.64 -29.25 0.15
CA TRP A 184 -15.48 -28.62 1.46
C TRP A 184 -14.28 -29.21 2.23
N SER A 185 -13.81 -28.49 3.25
CA SER A 185 -12.60 -28.85 4.00
C SER A 185 -12.84 -29.81 5.17
N GLY A 186 -14.10 -29.97 5.59
CA GLY A 186 -14.47 -30.85 6.70
C GLY A 186 -14.37 -32.34 6.35
N ALA A 187 -14.51 -33.18 7.38
CA ALA A 187 -14.46 -34.64 7.24
C ALA A 187 -15.51 -35.34 8.10
N GLY A 188 -16.10 -36.42 7.56
CA GLY A 188 -17.03 -37.30 8.28
C GLY A 188 -18.50 -36.85 8.29
N CYS A 189 -18.80 -35.70 7.67
CA CYS A 189 -20.11 -35.04 7.66
C CYS A 189 -20.34 -34.34 6.32
N TYR A 190 -21.30 -33.42 6.27
CA TYR A 190 -21.65 -32.63 5.08
C TYR A 190 -21.41 -31.13 5.34
N ASN A 191 -21.12 -30.36 4.29
CA ASN A 191 -21.11 -28.91 4.40
C ASN A 191 -22.55 -28.39 4.49
N SER A 192 -22.77 -27.42 5.36
CA SER A 192 -24.01 -26.67 5.45
C SER A 192 -23.68 -25.18 5.34
N GLY A 193 -23.50 -24.47 6.45
CA GLY A 193 -23.43 -23.01 6.45
C GLY A 193 -22.18 -22.42 5.80
N LEU A 194 -22.33 -21.27 5.15
CA LEU A 194 -21.23 -20.58 4.47
C LEU A 194 -21.23 -19.10 4.84
N ALA A 195 -20.05 -18.53 5.10
CA ALA A 195 -19.91 -17.08 5.27
C ALA A 195 -18.59 -16.57 4.71
N ILE A 196 -18.61 -15.34 4.18
CA ILE A 196 -17.39 -14.60 3.82
C ILE A 196 -16.96 -13.73 5.00
N GLY A 197 -15.74 -13.96 5.48
CA GLY A 197 -15.05 -13.06 6.38
C GLY A 197 -13.82 -12.46 5.70
N GLY A 198 -14.03 -11.39 4.95
CA GLY A 198 -12.97 -10.73 4.17
C GLY A 198 -12.34 -11.68 3.12
N GLN A 199 -11.24 -12.34 3.48
CA GLN A 199 -10.48 -13.24 2.61
C GLN A 199 -10.67 -14.72 2.97
N LEU A 200 -11.42 -14.98 4.03
CA LEU A 200 -11.75 -16.31 4.50
C LEU A 200 -13.14 -16.71 4.03
N LEU A 201 -13.26 -17.98 3.65
CA LEU A 201 -14.52 -18.68 3.52
C LEU A 201 -14.68 -19.60 4.73
N PHE A 202 -15.72 -19.34 5.52
CA PHE A 202 -16.12 -20.18 6.64
C PHE A 202 -17.11 -21.23 6.16
N GLN A 203 -16.93 -22.47 6.62
CA GLN A 203 -17.67 -23.65 6.21
C GLN A 203 -18.18 -24.37 7.45
N GLY A 204 -19.48 -24.29 7.71
CA GLY A 204 -20.19 -25.01 8.75
C GLY A 204 -20.42 -26.47 8.38
N SER A 205 -20.74 -27.29 9.40
CA SER A 205 -21.12 -28.68 9.20
C SER A 205 -22.55 -28.97 9.60
N ASP A 206 -23.19 -29.81 8.79
CA ASP A 206 -24.43 -30.46 9.17
C ASP A 206 -24.14 -31.51 10.27
N GLY A 207 -24.51 -31.18 11.51
CA GLY A 207 -24.56 -32.11 12.64
C GLY A 207 -23.24 -32.42 13.33
N CYS A 208 -22.12 -31.90 12.84
CA CYS A 208 -20.81 -32.16 13.43
C CYS A 208 -20.30 -31.08 14.38
N ASN A 209 -21.05 -29.98 14.53
CA ASN A 209 -20.79 -28.91 15.49
C ASN A 209 -19.36 -28.37 15.32
N HIS A 210 -19.01 -27.98 14.11
CA HIS A 210 -17.66 -27.57 13.74
C HIS A 210 -17.69 -26.66 12.52
N VAL A 211 -16.84 -25.64 12.56
CA VAL A 211 -16.64 -24.68 11.45
C VAL A 211 -15.18 -24.71 11.03
N TRP A 212 -14.94 -24.79 9.72
CA TRP A 212 -13.63 -24.68 9.11
C TRP A 212 -13.50 -23.34 8.39
N ALA A 213 -12.33 -22.70 8.48
CA ALA A 213 -12.01 -21.50 7.73
C ALA A 213 -10.88 -21.79 6.74
N VAL A 214 -11.10 -21.42 5.47
CA VAL A 214 -10.08 -21.52 4.42
C VAL A 214 -9.84 -20.17 3.77
N GLN A 215 -8.66 -19.99 3.18
CA GLN A 215 -8.42 -18.89 2.26
C GLN A 215 -9.31 -19.03 1.04
N ARG A 216 -10.13 -18.03 0.70
CA ARG A 216 -11.07 -18.14 -0.44
C ARG A 216 -10.38 -18.36 -1.78
N GLY A 217 -9.18 -17.80 -1.96
CA GLY A 217 -8.45 -17.85 -3.24
C GLY A 217 -7.68 -19.16 -3.47
N SER A 218 -7.05 -19.71 -2.44
CA SER A 218 -6.22 -20.92 -2.54
C SER A 218 -6.90 -22.17 -1.98
N LEU A 219 -7.97 -22.00 -1.20
CA LEU A 219 -8.63 -23.02 -0.38
C LEU A 219 -7.70 -23.67 0.66
N ALA A 220 -6.55 -23.04 0.94
CA ALA A 220 -5.67 -23.49 2.01
C ALA A 220 -6.35 -23.32 3.37
N ALA A 221 -6.21 -24.34 4.23
CA ALA A 221 -6.73 -24.28 5.60
C ALA A 221 -6.08 -23.12 6.36
N ALA A 222 -6.90 -22.28 6.98
CA ALA A 222 -6.46 -21.21 7.86
C ALA A 222 -6.54 -21.65 9.32
N PHE A 223 -7.74 -21.97 9.80
CA PHE A 223 -8.01 -22.50 11.14
C PHE A 223 -9.39 -23.17 11.17
N ASP A 224 -9.76 -23.76 12.30
CA ASP A 224 -11.06 -24.36 12.53
C ASP A 224 -11.43 -24.27 14.03
N PHE A 225 -12.72 -24.41 14.35
CA PHE A 225 -13.17 -24.40 15.74
C PHE A 225 -14.47 -25.20 15.95
N PRO A 226 -14.63 -25.83 17.14
CA PRO A 226 -15.85 -26.54 17.49
C PRO A 226 -16.97 -25.56 17.91
N THR A 227 -18.21 -25.86 17.54
CA THR A 227 -19.42 -25.10 17.93
C THR A 227 -20.27 -25.82 18.99
N GLY A 228 -19.78 -26.96 19.51
CA GLY A 228 -20.46 -27.87 20.43
C GLY A 228 -20.85 -27.33 21.82
N ALA A 229 -20.76 -26.03 22.08
CA ALA A 229 -21.20 -25.39 23.32
C ALA A 229 -22.73 -25.32 23.48
N GLY A 230 -23.52 -25.77 22.49
CA GLY A 230 -24.99 -25.76 22.56
C GLY A 230 -25.72 -26.92 21.89
N GLY A 231 -25.06 -27.77 21.11
CA GLY A 231 -25.71 -28.78 20.26
C GLY A 231 -26.43 -28.11 19.09
N VAL A 232 -25.67 -27.65 18.09
CA VAL A 232 -26.21 -26.99 16.90
C VAL A 232 -25.67 -27.66 15.65
N ARG A 233 -26.57 -27.89 14.69
CA ARG A 233 -26.18 -28.05 13.29
C ARG A 233 -25.83 -26.66 12.80
N ASP A 234 -24.62 -26.46 12.27
CA ASP A 234 -24.15 -25.15 11.81
C ASP A 234 -24.78 -24.84 10.46
N GLU A 235 -26.09 -24.59 10.44
CA GLU A 235 -26.88 -24.70 9.22
C GLU A 235 -26.54 -23.59 8.25
N ASP A 236 -26.45 -22.36 8.74
CA ASP A 236 -25.97 -21.21 8.00
C ASP A 236 -25.07 -20.34 8.88
N LEU A 237 -24.22 -19.54 8.25
CA LEU A 237 -23.21 -18.73 8.91
C LEU A 237 -23.32 -17.28 8.46
N GLU A 238 -23.00 -16.33 9.33
CA GLU A 238 -22.90 -14.93 8.92
C GLU A 238 -21.93 -14.12 9.77
N CYS A 239 -21.28 -13.16 9.12
CA CYS A 239 -20.26 -12.32 9.68
C CYS A 239 -20.82 -11.13 10.47
N ASP A 240 -20.28 -10.87 11.67
CA ASP A 240 -20.63 -9.68 12.47
C ASP A 240 -19.40 -9.07 13.16
N SER A 241 -18.97 -7.93 12.63
CA SER A 241 -17.88 -7.10 13.15
C SER A 241 -18.34 -5.95 14.06
N VAL A 242 -19.66 -5.79 14.24
CA VAL A 242 -20.26 -4.56 14.79
C VAL A 242 -20.84 -4.79 16.18
N THR A 243 -21.68 -5.80 16.36
CA THR A 243 -22.52 -5.98 17.56
C THR A 243 -21.68 -6.11 18.85
N PHE A 244 -20.54 -6.78 18.77
CA PHE A 244 -19.66 -7.06 19.91
C PHE A 244 -18.29 -6.37 19.81
N SER A 245 -18.17 -5.37 18.94
CA SER A 245 -16.92 -4.64 18.71
C SER A 245 -16.25 -4.22 20.04
N PRO A 246 -14.92 -4.41 20.20
CA PRO A 246 -13.94 -4.78 19.18
C PRO A 246 -13.83 -6.28 18.89
N ARG A 247 -14.68 -7.13 19.49
CA ARG A 247 -14.73 -8.56 19.13
C ARG A 247 -15.45 -8.71 17.79
N THR A 248 -14.90 -9.58 16.96
CA THR A 248 -15.52 -10.00 15.72
C THR A 248 -16.06 -11.41 15.92
N VAL A 249 -17.28 -11.66 15.45
CA VAL A 249 -17.93 -12.95 15.65
C VAL A 249 -18.42 -13.54 14.34
N MET A 250 -18.46 -14.87 14.31
CA MET A 250 -19.22 -15.63 13.33
C MET A 250 -20.52 -16.10 14.00
N TRP A 251 -21.65 -15.70 13.43
CA TRP A 251 -22.93 -16.26 13.79
C TRP A 251 -23.08 -17.64 13.15
N SER A 252 -23.54 -18.61 13.94
CA SER A 252 -24.01 -19.92 13.47
C SER A 252 -25.46 -20.10 13.91
N VAL A 253 -26.32 -20.53 13.00
CA VAL A 253 -27.75 -20.74 13.28
C VAL A 253 -28.09 -22.22 13.36
N GLU A 254 -28.87 -22.58 14.38
CA GLU A 254 -29.41 -23.92 14.56
C GLU A 254 -30.66 -24.15 13.69
N ALA A 255 -30.75 -25.30 13.03
CA ALA A 255 -31.91 -25.62 12.20
C ALA A 255 -33.26 -25.76 12.94
N TYR A 256 -33.24 -26.28 14.17
CA TYR A 256 -34.45 -26.75 14.88
C TYR A 256 -34.83 -25.87 16.09
N GLU A 257 -36.13 -25.82 16.39
CA GLU A 257 -36.66 -25.11 17.55
C GLU A 257 -36.11 -25.67 18.89
N PRO A 258 -35.69 -24.83 19.85
CA PRO A 258 -36.07 -23.43 20.05
C PRO A 258 -35.26 -22.39 19.25
N ARG A 259 -34.45 -22.85 18.29
CA ARG A 259 -33.70 -22.11 17.28
C ARG A 259 -32.84 -20.97 17.85
N ARG A 260 -31.54 -21.23 17.81
CA ARG A 260 -30.53 -20.36 18.37
C ARG A 260 -29.65 -19.78 17.29
N ALA A 261 -29.36 -18.49 17.39
CA ALA A 261 -28.18 -17.91 16.80
C ALA A 261 -27.08 -17.87 17.86
N ILE A 262 -25.92 -18.40 17.53
CA ILE A 262 -24.77 -18.48 18.43
C ILE A 262 -23.61 -17.71 17.82
N ALA A 263 -23.10 -16.72 18.55
CA ALA A 263 -21.94 -15.95 18.15
C ALA A 263 -20.68 -16.58 18.74
N PHE A 264 -19.77 -16.97 17.85
CA PHE A 264 -18.45 -17.49 18.18
C PHE A 264 -17.37 -16.46 17.86
N GLU A 265 -16.44 -16.22 18.78
CA GLU A 265 -15.33 -15.30 18.56
C GLU A 265 -14.43 -15.82 17.43
N ILE A 266 -14.08 -14.94 16.49
CA ILE A 266 -13.12 -15.20 15.40
C ILE A 266 -12.03 -14.12 15.40
N PRO A 267 -10.90 -14.32 14.71
CA PRO A 267 -9.79 -13.37 14.75
C PRO A 267 -10.26 -11.95 14.38
N PRO A 268 -9.97 -10.92 15.19
CA PRO A 268 -10.25 -9.54 14.86
C PRO A 268 -9.80 -9.16 13.44
N GLY A 269 -10.71 -8.55 12.69
CA GLY A 269 -10.47 -8.10 11.31
C GLY A 269 -10.61 -9.20 10.24
N SER A 270 -10.75 -10.47 10.62
CA SER A 270 -10.97 -11.58 9.67
C SER A 270 -12.40 -11.66 9.13
N CYS A 271 -13.21 -10.63 9.35
CA CYS A 271 -14.62 -10.60 9.00
C CYS A 271 -15.13 -9.16 8.92
N THR A 272 -16.09 -8.94 8.03
CA THR A 272 -16.72 -7.64 7.75
C THR A 272 -18.13 -7.84 7.28
N THR A 273 -19.00 -6.90 7.62
CA THR A 273 -20.43 -6.98 7.31
C THR A 273 -20.70 -7.02 5.79
N GLY A 274 -21.66 -7.84 5.37
CA GLY A 274 -22.23 -7.81 4.00
C GLY A 274 -21.29 -8.28 2.89
N GLY A 275 -20.43 -9.25 3.18
CA GLY A 275 -19.53 -9.85 2.21
C GLY A 275 -18.23 -9.08 1.96
N GLY A 276 -17.94 -8.03 2.75
CA GLY A 276 -16.71 -7.25 2.65
C GLY A 276 -16.66 -6.31 1.45
N VAL A 277 -17.52 -5.28 1.49
CA VAL A 277 -17.56 -4.24 0.45
C VAL A 277 -16.23 -3.48 0.40
N ASP A 278 -15.71 -3.32 -0.83
CA ASP A 278 -14.54 -2.52 -1.19
C ASP A 278 -14.93 -1.73 -2.45
N SER A 279 -15.39 -0.48 -2.24
CA SER A 279 -16.04 0.31 -3.28
C SER A 279 -15.05 0.80 -4.35
N ASP A 280 -13.81 1.10 -3.96
CA ASP A 280 -12.80 1.67 -4.85
C ASP A 280 -11.72 0.68 -5.31
N ARG A 281 -11.74 -0.53 -4.77
CA ARG A 281 -10.96 -1.72 -5.16
C ARG A 281 -9.47 -1.60 -4.87
N ASP A 282 -9.12 -0.97 -3.77
CA ASP A 282 -7.75 -0.88 -3.31
C ASP A 282 -7.32 -2.06 -2.40
N GLY A 283 -8.26 -2.89 -1.97
CA GLY A 283 -8.04 -4.04 -1.08
C GLY A 283 -8.26 -3.72 0.41
N LEU A 284 -8.59 -2.48 0.75
CA LEU A 284 -9.11 -2.06 2.04
C LEU A 284 -10.64 -2.05 1.97
N LEU A 285 -11.28 -2.52 3.03
CA LEU A 285 -12.73 -2.64 3.05
C LEU A 285 -13.34 -1.28 3.46
N ASP A 286 -14.48 -0.91 2.88
CA ASP A 286 -15.24 0.31 3.19
C ASP A 286 -15.37 0.54 4.71
N GLU A 287 -15.61 -0.55 5.44
CA GLU A 287 -15.77 -0.55 6.90
C GLU A 287 -14.45 -0.18 7.61
N TRP A 288 -13.32 -0.70 7.11
CA TRP A 288 -11.98 -0.40 7.64
C TRP A 288 -11.63 1.07 7.42
N GLU A 289 -11.90 1.61 6.24
CA GLU A 289 -11.56 2.98 5.88
C GLU A 289 -12.42 4.02 6.59
N THR A 290 -13.65 3.65 6.97
CA THR A 290 -14.59 4.56 7.64
C THR A 290 -14.56 4.47 9.16
N SER A 291 -14.18 3.32 9.72
CA SER A 291 -14.24 3.05 11.17
C SER A 291 -12.90 2.63 11.79
N GLY A 292 -11.88 2.39 10.97
CA GLY A 292 -10.67 1.70 11.38
C GLY A 292 -10.88 0.19 11.51
N VAL A 293 -9.80 -0.55 11.78
CA VAL A 293 -9.84 -2.01 11.92
C VAL A 293 -9.00 -2.46 13.11
N THR A 294 -9.50 -3.43 13.87
CA THR A 294 -8.68 -4.15 14.85
C THR A 294 -8.16 -5.42 14.21
N ILE A 295 -6.83 -5.54 14.12
CA ILE A 295 -6.15 -6.71 13.55
C ILE A 295 -5.52 -7.52 14.66
N ASP A 296 -5.75 -8.82 14.64
CA ASP A 296 -4.95 -9.76 15.39
C ASP A 296 -3.69 -10.16 14.59
N PRO A 297 -2.48 -9.71 14.98
CA PRO A 297 -1.34 -9.78 14.06
C PRO A 297 -0.67 -11.15 13.97
N ASP A 298 -0.81 -11.99 15.00
CA ASP A 298 -0.28 -13.36 15.01
C ASP A 298 -1.33 -14.41 15.40
N GLY A 299 -2.61 -14.02 15.41
CA GLY A 299 -3.73 -14.90 15.72
C GLY A 299 -3.69 -15.32 17.18
N ALA A 300 -3.73 -16.64 17.43
CA ALA A 300 -3.58 -17.18 18.79
C ALA A 300 -2.16 -17.01 19.40
N GLY A 301 -1.31 -16.17 18.81
CA GLY A 301 0.03 -15.86 19.29
C GLY A 301 0.05 -14.86 20.45
N PRO A 302 1.25 -14.47 20.93
CA PRO A 302 1.40 -13.58 22.07
C PRO A 302 1.14 -12.10 21.79
N ILE A 303 0.98 -11.67 20.52
CA ILE A 303 0.81 -10.26 20.19
C ILE A 303 -0.67 -9.87 20.38
N ALA A 304 -0.92 -8.89 21.26
CA ALA A 304 -2.29 -8.41 21.46
C ALA A 304 -2.85 -7.74 20.19
N PRO A 305 -4.15 -7.84 19.92
CA PRO A 305 -4.78 -7.16 18.78
C PRO A 305 -4.52 -5.65 18.77
N GLN A 306 -4.35 -5.12 17.57
CA GLN A 306 -3.95 -3.74 17.31
C GLN A 306 -5.03 -3.01 16.52
N PHE A 307 -5.44 -1.84 17.01
CA PHE A 307 -6.35 -0.96 16.30
C PHE A 307 -5.59 -0.05 15.34
N ILE A 308 -6.07 0.04 14.10
CA ILE A 308 -5.53 0.86 13.01
C ILE A 308 -6.59 1.87 12.61
N ASP A 309 -6.32 3.15 12.93
CA ASP A 309 -7.23 4.26 12.66
C ASP A 309 -7.04 4.80 11.23
N LEU A 310 -7.47 4.02 10.22
CA LEU A 310 -7.42 4.41 8.81
C LEU A 310 -8.11 5.74 8.50
N PRO A 311 -9.29 6.06 9.09
CA PRO A 311 -9.90 7.38 8.93
C PRO A 311 -8.97 8.52 9.37
N ALA A 312 -8.29 8.38 10.51
CA ALA A 312 -7.33 9.38 10.98
C ALA A 312 -6.05 9.44 10.12
N MET A 313 -5.70 8.34 9.45
CA MET A 313 -4.58 8.29 8.50
C MET A 313 -4.93 8.89 7.13
N GLY A 314 -6.23 9.12 6.87
CA GLY A 314 -6.71 9.80 5.67
C GLY A 314 -7.26 8.88 4.59
N ALA A 315 -7.65 7.64 4.95
CA ALA A 315 -8.34 6.75 4.03
C ALA A 315 -9.68 7.34 3.56
N ASP A 316 -10.08 7.03 2.32
CA ASP A 316 -11.31 7.44 1.68
C ASP A 316 -11.81 6.31 0.78
N LYS A 317 -12.82 5.60 1.25
CA LYS A 317 -13.48 4.50 0.52
C LYS A 317 -14.01 4.78 -0.89
N ASN A 318 -14.00 6.04 -1.32
CA ASN A 318 -14.37 6.41 -2.68
C ASN A 318 -13.17 6.75 -3.55
N LYS A 319 -11.95 6.66 -3.02
CA LYS A 319 -10.72 7.00 -3.73
C LYS A 319 -9.59 6.11 -3.24
N PRO A 320 -9.04 5.27 -4.14
CA PRO A 320 -8.10 4.24 -3.75
C PRO A 320 -6.94 4.76 -2.90
N ASP A 321 -6.63 4.05 -1.83
CA ASP A 321 -5.56 4.31 -0.90
C ASP A 321 -4.47 3.23 -0.98
N VAL A 322 -3.21 3.67 -0.94
CA VAL A 322 -2.05 2.78 -0.83
C VAL A 322 -1.21 3.24 0.35
N PHE A 323 -1.04 2.39 1.34
CA PHE A 323 -0.28 2.70 2.56
C PHE A 323 1.10 2.06 2.53
N LEU A 324 2.14 2.84 2.85
CA LEU A 324 3.52 2.38 2.98
C LEU A 324 4.03 2.68 4.39
N GLN A 325 4.66 1.68 5.03
CA GLN A 325 5.48 1.90 6.22
C GLN A 325 6.93 1.76 5.79
N VAL A 326 7.70 2.84 5.97
CA VAL A 326 9.11 2.93 5.57
C VAL A 326 9.99 2.92 6.80
N ASP A 327 10.56 1.77 7.11
CA ASP A 327 11.62 1.64 8.09
C ASP A 327 12.98 1.84 7.41
N TRP A 328 13.97 2.40 8.12
CA TRP A 328 15.24 2.76 7.49
C TRP A 328 16.46 2.40 8.33
N MET A 329 17.52 1.92 7.69
CA MET A 329 18.79 1.69 8.37
C MET A 329 19.48 3.00 8.74
N ALA A 330 19.93 3.10 9.99
CA ALA A 330 20.71 4.25 10.45
C ALA A 330 21.75 3.88 11.51
N ASP A 331 22.78 4.71 11.59
CA ASP A 331 23.77 4.75 12.66
C ASP A 331 24.04 6.24 13.02
N PRO A 332 24.91 6.56 14.01
CA PRO A 332 25.16 7.95 14.41
C PRO A 332 25.70 8.89 13.31
N THR A 333 26.19 8.35 12.20
CA THR A 333 26.86 9.07 11.11
C THR A 333 26.18 8.92 9.75
N HIS A 334 25.29 7.94 9.60
CA HIS A 334 24.68 7.57 8.33
C HIS A 334 23.19 7.25 8.50
N SER A 335 22.35 7.68 7.57
CA SER A 335 20.91 7.39 7.61
C SER A 335 20.36 7.16 6.22
N HIS A 336 19.62 6.08 6.05
CA HIS A 336 18.88 5.75 4.83
C HIS A 336 17.42 6.20 4.88
N ALA A 337 17.04 7.06 5.84
CA ALA A 337 15.71 7.66 5.83
C ALA A 337 15.47 8.39 4.48
N LEU A 338 14.38 8.05 3.80
CA LEU A 338 14.03 8.69 2.54
C LEU A 338 13.76 10.18 2.76
N VAL A 339 14.30 11.03 1.90
CA VAL A 339 14.13 12.47 2.05
C VAL A 339 12.69 12.89 1.72
N PRO A 340 12.10 13.88 2.43
CA PRO A 340 10.71 14.28 2.20
C PRO A 340 10.39 14.69 0.76
N ALA A 341 11.37 15.23 0.03
CA ALA A 341 11.20 15.60 -1.38
C ALA A 341 11.07 14.38 -2.30
N ALA A 342 11.70 13.25 -1.97
CA ALA A 342 11.60 12.02 -2.73
C ALA A 342 10.22 11.39 -2.56
N ILE A 343 9.77 11.27 -1.29
CA ILE A 343 8.42 10.79 -0.96
C ILE A 343 7.36 11.65 -1.66
N LYS A 344 7.50 12.98 -1.60
CA LYS A 344 6.53 13.89 -2.22
C LYS A 344 6.41 13.68 -3.74
N LYS A 345 7.52 13.41 -4.45
CA LYS A 345 7.48 13.13 -5.89
C LYS A 345 6.61 11.92 -6.22
N VAL A 346 6.72 10.85 -5.43
CA VAL A 346 5.92 9.63 -5.63
C VAL A 346 4.46 9.88 -5.26
N VAL A 347 4.19 10.55 -4.13
CA VAL A 347 2.82 10.92 -3.72
C VAL A 347 2.13 11.79 -4.77
N ASP A 348 2.83 12.80 -5.32
CA ASP A 348 2.30 13.65 -6.38
C ASP A 348 2.00 12.85 -7.67
N ALA A 349 2.80 11.84 -8.00
CA ALA A 349 2.60 11.00 -9.17
C ALA A 349 1.31 10.16 -9.06
N PHE A 350 1.10 9.51 -7.91
CA PHE A 350 -0.12 8.74 -7.62
C PHE A 350 -1.36 9.65 -7.57
N ALA A 351 -1.26 10.81 -6.92
CA ALA A 351 -2.36 11.77 -6.86
C ALA A 351 -2.74 12.33 -8.24
N ALA A 352 -1.78 12.49 -9.14
CA ALA A 352 -1.97 12.97 -10.51
C ALA A 352 -2.18 11.84 -11.54
N SER A 353 -2.31 10.59 -11.11
CA SER A 353 -2.48 9.46 -12.02
C SER A 353 -3.84 9.54 -12.75
N PRO A 354 -3.94 9.00 -13.98
CA PRO A 354 -5.21 8.91 -14.70
C PRO A 354 -6.08 7.72 -14.22
N TYR A 355 -5.66 6.99 -13.16
CA TYR A 355 -6.42 5.87 -12.62
C TYR A 355 -7.83 6.34 -12.28
N THR A 356 -8.83 5.62 -12.78
CA THR A 356 -10.25 5.92 -12.50
C THR A 356 -10.84 4.74 -11.74
N SER A 357 -11.21 4.99 -10.49
CA SER A 357 -11.84 4.00 -9.62
C SER A 357 -13.26 3.65 -10.10
N PRO A 358 -13.80 2.46 -9.77
CA PRO A 358 -15.23 2.15 -9.97
C PRO A 358 -16.20 3.18 -9.37
N THR A 359 -15.79 3.92 -8.34
CA THR A 359 -16.58 5.02 -7.74
C THR A 359 -16.58 6.30 -8.57
N GLY A 360 -15.73 6.37 -9.60
CA GLY A 360 -15.57 7.53 -10.48
C GLY A 360 -14.53 8.56 -10.01
N SER A 361 -13.85 8.34 -8.89
CA SER A 361 -12.71 9.18 -8.49
C SER A 361 -11.52 9.01 -9.44
N THR A 362 -10.68 10.05 -9.53
CA THR A 362 -9.45 10.04 -10.33
C THR A 362 -8.23 10.24 -9.43
N GLY A 363 -7.16 9.50 -9.72
CA GLY A 363 -5.94 9.50 -8.93
C GLY A 363 -6.02 8.54 -7.73
N ILE A 364 -4.87 8.24 -7.15
CA ILE A 364 -4.72 7.35 -5.99
C ILE A 364 -4.12 8.17 -4.84
N ASN A 365 -4.58 7.94 -3.62
CA ASN A 365 -3.98 8.48 -2.41
C ASN A 365 -2.83 7.57 -1.96
N LEU A 366 -1.59 8.08 -2.04
CA LEU A 366 -0.43 7.36 -1.50
C LEU A 366 -0.08 7.92 -0.12
N HIS A 367 -0.19 7.08 0.91
CA HIS A 367 0.09 7.41 2.31
C HIS A 367 1.41 6.80 2.74
N VAL A 368 2.40 7.62 3.07
CA VAL A 368 3.76 7.15 3.39
C VAL A 368 4.13 7.49 4.82
N ASP A 369 4.13 6.51 5.72
CA ASP A 369 4.66 6.61 7.07
C ASP A 369 6.18 6.42 7.03
N GLY A 370 6.91 7.53 6.96
CA GLY A 370 8.38 7.59 7.07
C GLY A 370 8.85 8.06 8.45
N GLY A 371 8.03 7.87 9.48
CA GLY A 371 8.30 8.27 10.86
C GLY A 371 7.40 9.42 11.34
N PRO A 372 7.41 9.75 12.65
CA PRO A 372 6.47 10.71 13.25
C PRO A 372 6.48 12.12 12.65
N SER A 373 7.60 12.54 12.06
CA SER A 373 7.75 13.86 11.43
C SER A 373 7.43 13.88 9.94
N SER A 374 7.20 12.72 9.32
CA SER A 374 6.82 12.64 7.91
C SER A 374 5.40 13.18 7.70
N ILE A 375 5.15 13.75 6.52
CA ILE A 375 3.86 14.38 6.18
C ILE A 375 2.88 13.28 5.79
N MET A 376 1.78 13.19 6.53
CA MET A 376 0.66 12.28 6.26
C MET A 376 -0.31 12.90 5.28
N ASN A 377 -0.62 14.19 5.44
CA ASN A 377 -1.52 14.91 4.54
C ASN A 377 -0.84 16.17 4.00
N TYR A 378 -0.52 16.17 2.71
CA TYR A 378 0.17 17.28 2.05
C TYR A 378 -0.70 18.52 1.85
N ALA A 379 -2.02 18.40 1.87
CA ALA A 379 -2.94 19.54 1.78
C ALA A 379 -2.99 20.33 3.09
N THR A 380 -2.94 19.65 4.24
CA THR A 380 -2.99 20.26 5.57
C THR A 380 -1.64 20.39 6.26
N SER A 381 -0.59 19.78 5.70
CA SER A 381 0.72 19.60 6.34
C SER A 381 0.68 18.82 7.66
N ALA A 382 -0.37 18.02 7.89
CA ALA A 382 -0.43 17.15 9.06
C ALA A 382 0.65 16.06 8.96
N THR A 383 1.36 15.85 10.06
CA THR A 383 2.37 14.79 10.18
C THR A 383 1.77 13.52 10.77
N TRP A 384 2.39 12.37 10.53
CA TRP A 384 1.98 11.09 11.13
C TRP A 384 1.96 11.12 12.66
N GLY A 385 2.90 11.82 13.31
CA GLY A 385 2.90 11.99 14.76
C GLY A 385 2.76 10.66 15.51
N ALA A 386 1.77 10.56 16.39
CA ALA A 386 1.49 9.35 17.18
C ALA A 386 0.89 8.19 16.36
N LEU A 387 0.42 8.44 15.14
CA LEU A 387 -0.04 7.39 14.23
C LEU A 387 1.16 6.65 13.60
N SER A 388 2.35 7.23 13.58
CA SER A 388 3.53 6.57 13.00
C SER A 388 3.93 5.31 13.77
N ARG A 389 4.32 4.28 13.05
CA ARG A 389 5.03 3.09 13.59
C ARG A 389 6.37 2.86 12.93
N ALA A 390 6.68 3.62 11.87
CA ALA A 390 7.96 3.55 11.20
C ALA A 390 9.13 3.90 12.12
N THR A 391 10.23 3.16 11.98
CA THR A 391 11.39 3.30 12.88
C THR A 391 12.73 3.22 12.15
N ALA A 392 13.75 3.79 12.81
CA ALA A 392 15.13 3.51 12.47
C ALA A 392 15.49 2.07 12.87
N LEU A 393 16.15 1.37 11.96
CA LEU A 393 16.70 0.03 12.10
C LEU A 393 18.22 0.13 12.29
N THR A 394 18.81 -0.88 12.92
CA THR A 394 20.27 -0.98 13.05
C THR A 394 20.90 -1.08 11.65
N HIS A 395 21.87 -0.21 11.36
CA HIS A 395 22.59 -0.28 10.09
C HIS A 395 23.38 -1.58 9.96
N VAL A 396 23.21 -2.22 8.80
CA VAL A 396 24.09 -3.28 8.28
C VAL A 396 24.44 -2.96 6.84
N SER A 397 25.60 -3.39 6.37
CA SER A 397 26.03 -3.12 4.98
C SER A 397 25.16 -3.86 3.97
N ASN A 398 24.84 -5.13 4.24
CA ASN A 398 23.98 -5.96 3.41
C ASN A 398 22.87 -6.53 4.30
N LEU A 399 21.61 -6.33 3.92
CA LEU A 399 20.47 -6.82 4.71
C LEU A 399 20.41 -8.36 4.72
N GLY A 400 20.62 -8.98 3.56
CA GLY A 400 20.57 -10.41 3.36
C GLY A 400 21.63 -10.89 2.37
N THR A 401 21.32 -11.98 1.69
CA THR A 401 22.22 -12.63 0.73
C THR A 401 21.43 -13.17 -0.45
N SER A 402 22.00 -13.09 -1.64
CA SER A 402 21.49 -13.78 -2.82
C SER A 402 22.20 -15.12 -3.04
N GLY A 403 21.45 -16.12 -3.49
CA GLY A 403 21.90 -17.48 -3.75
C GLY A 403 21.31 -18.07 -5.03
N PRO A 404 21.39 -19.39 -5.24
CA PRO A 404 20.71 -20.04 -6.36
C PRO A 404 19.19 -19.80 -6.28
N GLY A 405 18.64 -19.04 -7.23
CA GLY A 405 17.24 -18.60 -7.23
C GLY A 405 17.02 -17.14 -6.81
N GLY A 406 18.08 -16.42 -6.46
CA GLY A 406 18.06 -14.98 -6.16
C GLY A 406 18.11 -14.62 -4.67
N TYR A 407 17.54 -13.48 -4.31
CA TYR A 407 17.59 -12.89 -2.96
C TYR A 407 16.76 -13.69 -1.95
N ASP A 408 17.35 -14.00 -0.79
CA ASP A 408 16.70 -14.67 0.34
C ASP A 408 16.03 -13.66 1.29
N TRP A 409 14.70 -13.75 1.41
CA TRP A 409 13.88 -12.84 2.21
C TRP A 409 13.95 -13.08 3.72
N THR A 410 14.69 -14.09 4.22
CA THR A 410 14.72 -14.45 5.65
C THR A 410 15.11 -13.28 6.56
N ALA A 411 16.13 -12.49 6.19
CA ALA A 411 16.57 -11.36 7.00
C ALA A 411 15.55 -10.21 6.99
N PHE A 412 14.92 -9.96 5.83
CA PHE A 412 13.82 -8.99 5.72
C PHE A 412 12.61 -9.44 6.54
N GLN A 413 12.24 -10.72 6.48
CA GLN A 413 11.13 -11.28 7.24
C GLN A 413 11.34 -11.11 8.74
N ALA A 414 12.56 -11.32 9.25
CA ALA A 414 12.87 -11.06 10.65
C ALA A 414 12.66 -9.59 11.05
N LEU A 415 12.94 -8.63 10.17
CA LEU A 415 12.63 -7.21 10.41
C LEU A 415 11.11 -6.96 10.36
N LYS A 416 10.41 -7.53 9.38
CA LYS A 416 8.95 -7.42 9.27
C LYS A 416 8.25 -7.95 10.52
N ASP A 417 8.66 -9.13 11.00
CA ASP A 417 8.13 -9.77 12.20
C ASP A 417 8.41 -8.96 13.48
N ALA A 418 9.50 -8.18 13.50
CA ALA A 418 9.85 -7.34 14.64
C ALA A 418 9.21 -5.94 14.61
N HIS A 419 8.97 -5.38 13.43
CA HIS A 419 8.66 -3.94 13.28
C HIS A 419 7.35 -3.62 12.57
N LEU A 420 6.83 -4.52 11.73
CA LEU A 420 5.52 -4.35 11.10
C LEU A 420 4.47 -5.26 11.72
N THR A 421 4.71 -6.57 11.80
CA THR A 421 3.74 -7.55 12.29
C THR A 421 3.17 -7.15 13.65
N PRO A 422 3.95 -6.73 14.67
CA PRO A 422 3.39 -6.39 15.97
C PRO A 422 2.49 -5.15 16.00
N THR A 423 2.45 -4.39 14.91
CA THR A 423 1.58 -3.20 14.76
C THR A 423 0.21 -3.51 14.17
N GLY A 424 0.00 -4.76 13.71
CA GLY A 424 -1.21 -5.18 13.00
C GLY A 424 -1.31 -4.69 11.57
N ARG A 425 -0.33 -3.92 11.05
CA ARG A 425 -0.39 -3.24 9.75
C ARG A 425 -0.16 -4.14 8.52
N THR A 426 0.22 -5.40 8.70
CA THR A 426 0.51 -6.33 7.60
C THR A 426 -0.58 -6.39 6.51
N PRO A 427 -1.88 -6.43 6.80
CA PRO A 427 -2.92 -6.47 5.78
C PRO A 427 -3.29 -5.10 5.18
N VAL A 428 -2.62 -4.02 5.61
CA VAL A 428 -2.96 -2.64 5.22
C VAL A 428 -1.78 -1.94 4.56
N PHE A 429 -0.55 -2.19 5.01
CA PHE A 429 0.64 -1.46 4.59
C PHE A 429 1.55 -2.34 3.73
N HIS A 430 2.00 -1.79 2.60
CA HIS A 430 3.21 -2.27 1.94
C HIS A 430 4.41 -1.96 2.84
N TYR A 431 5.25 -2.96 3.09
CA TYR A 431 6.42 -2.80 3.94
C TYR A 431 7.65 -2.44 3.12
N VAL A 432 8.27 -1.33 3.49
CA VAL A 432 9.47 -0.82 2.84
C VAL A 432 10.61 -0.82 3.85
N VAL A 433 11.70 -1.50 3.51
CA VAL A 433 12.97 -1.34 4.23
C VAL A 433 13.92 -0.51 3.36
N SER A 434 14.26 0.69 3.80
CA SER A 434 15.33 1.49 3.21
C SER A 434 16.68 1.06 3.80
N ALA A 435 17.35 0.14 3.10
CA ALA A 435 18.59 -0.51 3.48
C ALA A 435 19.84 0.17 2.86
N HIS A 436 21.02 -0.25 3.31
CA HIS A 436 22.27 0.10 2.62
C HIS A 436 22.38 -0.64 1.28
N ASN A 437 22.72 -1.93 1.29
CA ASN A 437 22.50 -2.83 0.15
C ASN A 437 21.54 -3.95 0.60
N TYR A 438 20.71 -4.51 -0.29
CA TYR A 438 19.92 -5.68 0.09
C TYR A 438 20.78 -6.94 0.15
N ASP A 439 21.76 -7.08 -0.74
CA ASP A 439 22.72 -8.18 -0.74
C ASP A 439 24.15 -7.66 -1.04
N SER A 440 25.03 -8.51 -1.57
CA SER A 440 26.38 -8.12 -1.99
C SER A 440 26.44 -7.33 -3.31
N THR A 441 25.34 -7.23 -4.06
CA THR A 441 25.26 -6.40 -5.25
C THR A 441 25.17 -4.91 -4.90
N THR A 442 25.22 -4.08 -5.95
CA THR A 442 25.04 -2.64 -5.89
C THR A 442 23.69 -2.22 -6.48
N SER A 443 22.69 -3.12 -6.46
CA SER A 443 21.35 -2.85 -7.01
C SER A 443 20.59 -1.81 -6.18
N SER A 444 19.78 -0.99 -6.83
CA SER A 444 19.03 0.10 -6.19
C SER A 444 17.90 -0.37 -5.30
N GLY A 445 17.29 -1.51 -5.58
CA GLY A 445 16.13 -2.02 -4.86
C GLY A 445 15.71 -3.39 -5.35
N ILE A 446 14.71 -3.97 -4.68
CA ILE A 446 14.06 -5.22 -5.08
C ILE A 446 12.67 -5.31 -4.43
N SER A 447 11.67 -5.76 -5.17
CA SER A 447 10.38 -6.19 -4.64
C SER A 447 10.36 -7.70 -4.39
N ARG A 448 9.61 -8.14 -3.38
CA ARG A 448 9.42 -9.56 -3.07
C ARG A 448 8.77 -10.33 -4.21
N GLY A 449 8.06 -9.66 -5.10
CA GLY A 449 7.60 -10.24 -6.34
C GLY A 449 6.61 -9.35 -7.06
N ILE A 450 6.07 -9.87 -8.14
CA ILE A 450 5.02 -9.19 -8.89
C ILE A 450 3.67 -9.42 -8.19
N GLY A 451 2.97 -8.34 -7.84
CA GLY A 451 1.74 -8.40 -7.05
C GLY A 451 1.98 -8.74 -5.57
N ALA A 452 3.07 -8.23 -4.99
CA ALA A 452 3.47 -8.46 -3.59
C ALA A 452 3.19 -7.25 -2.67
N SER A 453 3.58 -7.35 -1.39
CA SER A 453 3.42 -6.28 -0.39
C SER A 453 4.73 -5.79 0.23
N ASP A 454 5.86 -6.38 -0.15
CA ASP A 454 7.15 -6.21 0.54
C ASP A 454 8.20 -5.74 -0.47
N LEU A 455 8.97 -4.70 -0.13
CA LEU A 455 10.03 -4.19 -1.00
C LEU A 455 11.21 -3.59 -0.21
N ILE A 456 12.35 -3.49 -0.88
CA ILE A 456 13.58 -2.91 -0.36
C ILE A 456 14.05 -1.77 -1.28
N VAL A 457 14.41 -0.63 -0.67
CA VAL A 457 15.20 0.43 -1.32
C VAL A 457 16.62 0.32 -0.78
N SER A 458 17.63 0.21 -1.63
CA SER A 458 19.01 -0.11 -1.25
C SER A 458 20.06 0.76 -1.95
N LEU A 459 20.11 2.03 -1.57
CA LEU A 459 20.91 3.06 -2.27
C LEU A 459 22.29 3.31 -1.67
N GLY A 460 22.82 2.34 -0.90
CA GLY A 460 24.13 2.40 -0.23
C GLY A 460 25.32 2.55 -1.16
N SER A 461 25.18 2.07 -2.39
CA SER A 461 26.21 2.17 -3.44
C SER A 461 26.04 3.39 -4.37
N PHE A 462 24.93 4.14 -4.21
CA PHE A 462 24.56 5.25 -5.09
C PHE A 462 25.06 6.60 -4.56
N THR A 463 24.60 7.69 -5.17
CA THR A 463 25.05 9.06 -4.86
C THR A 463 25.04 9.33 -3.36
N GLY A 464 26.19 9.72 -2.81
CA GLY A 464 26.33 10.06 -1.39
C GLY A 464 26.16 8.88 -0.42
N GLY A 465 26.10 7.64 -0.91
CA GLY A 465 25.89 6.44 -0.11
C GLY A 465 24.47 6.28 0.45
N VAL A 466 23.53 7.10 -0.03
CA VAL A 466 22.10 7.11 0.36
C VAL A 466 21.16 7.38 -0.82
N GLY A 467 21.71 7.61 -2.02
CA GLY A 467 20.99 8.09 -3.18
C GLY A 467 20.61 9.58 -3.10
N SER A 468 20.56 10.22 -4.27
CA SER A 468 19.94 11.52 -4.49
C SER A 468 18.43 11.45 -4.32
N THR A 469 17.76 12.60 -4.27
CA THR A 469 16.30 12.69 -4.22
C THR A 469 15.62 11.94 -5.37
N ASN A 470 16.19 11.99 -6.57
CA ASN A 470 15.65 11.33 -7.74
C ASN A 470 15.89 9.82 -7.72
N GLU A 471 17.06 9.36 -7.28
CA GLU A 471 17.36 7.93 -7.12
C GLU A 471 16.43 7.30 -6.06
N GLN A 472 16.17 8.00 -4.95
CA GLN A 472 15.22 7.57 -3.92
C GLN A 472 13.77 7.51 -4.42
N ALA A 473 13.30 8.56 -5.10
CA ALA A 473 11.93 8.59 -5.64
C ALA A 473 11.72 7.53 -6.72
N GLY A 474 12.69 7.41 -7.62
CA GLY A 474 12.70 6.45 -8.71
C GLY A 474 12.65 5.02 -8.23
N THR A 475 13.55 4.67 -7.31
CA THR A 475 13.59 3.32 -6.73
C THR A 475 12.32 3.01 -5.97
N LEU A 476 11.87 3.89 -5.06
CA LEU A 476 10.64 3.64 -4.31
C LEU A 476 9.45 3.39 -5.23
N MET A 477 9.29 4.23 -6.26
CA MET A 477 8.18 4.09 -7.22
C MET A 477 8.34 2.85 -8.11
N HIS A 478 9.55 2.48 -8.48
CA HIS A 478 9.83 1.28 -9.29
C HIS A 478 9.47 0.01 -8.51
N GLU A 479 10.00 -0.15 -7.30
CA GLU A 479 9.73 -1.34 -6.49
C GLU A 479 8.26 -1.42 -6.05
N LEU A 480 7.63 -0.27 -5.78
CA LEU A 480 6.20 -0.23 -5.52
C LEU A 480 5.40 -0.66 -6.77
N GLY A 481 5.89 -0.36 -7.98
CA GLY A 481 5.24 -0.81 -9.21
C GLY A 481 5.22 -2.33 -9.34
N HIS A 482 6.29 -3.03 -8.93
CA HIS A 482 6.28 -4.50 -8.85
C HIS A 482 5.24 -5.03 -7.86
N ASN A 483 5.14 -4.41 -6.68
CA ASN A 483 4.07 -4.73 -5.74
C ASN A 483 2.66 -4.53 -6.35
N LEU A 484 2.52 -3.60 -7.28
CA LEU A 484 1.27 -3.26 -7.98
C LEU A 484 1.11 -3.95 -9.35
N ASP A 485 1.80 -5.09 -9.54
CA ASP A 485 1.73 -6.00 -10.71
C ASP A 485 2.36 -5.47 -12.02
N LEU A 486 3.24 -4.44 -11.93
CA LEU A 486 4.01 -3.98 -13.08
C LEU A 486 5.35 -4.70 -13.21
N ARG A 487 5.78 -4.89 -14.46
CA ARG A 487 7.10 -5.41 -14.83
C ARG A 487 7.93 -4.33 -15.52
N HIS A 488 9.20 -4.63 -15.81
CA HIS A 488 10.13 -3.67 -16.43
C HIS A 488 9.69 -3.12 -17.79
N GLY A 489 8.83 -3.84 -18.50
CA GLY A 489 8.18 -3.43 -19.75
C GLY A 489 6.69 -3.15 -19.60
N GLY A 490 6.18 -3.04 -18.38
CA GLY A 490 4.77 -2.89 -18.05
C GLY A 490 4.11 -4.25 -17.89
N GLY A 491 3.75 -4.88 -19.02
CA GLY A 491 3.17 -6.23 -19.04
C GLY A 491 4.17 -7.37 -19.25
N ASP A 492 5.44 -7.05 -19.46
CA ASP A 492 6.53 -8.01 -19.75
C ASP A 492 7.84 -7.61 -19.06
N ASN A 493 8.84 -8.48 -19.08
CA ASN A 493 10.14 -8.24 -18.45
C ASN A 493 11.12 -7.49 -19.36
N THR A 494 10.71 -7.07 -20.56
CA THR A 494 11.61 -6.43 -21.53
C THR A 494 11.89 -5.00 -21.10
N ASN A 495 13.15 -4.75 -20.75
CA ASN A 495 13.60 -3.45 -20.29
C ASN A 495 13.99 -2.53 -21.46
N TYR A 496 14.23 -1.25 -21.13
CA TYR A 496 14.72 -0.20 -22.05
C TYR A 496 13.90 0.03 -23.33
N LYS A 497 12.63 -0.40 -23.38
CA LYS A 497 11.74 -0.17 -24.52
C LYS A 497 11.54 1.33 -24.78
N PRO A 498 11.93 1.89 -25.95
CA PRO A 498 11.77 3.31 -26.22
C PRO A 498 10.30 3.79 -26.25
N ASN A 499 9.37 2.89 -26.52
CA ASN A 499 7.93 3.16 -26.53
C ASN A 499 7.23 2.84 -25.19
N TYR A 500 7.99 2.62 -24.11
CA TYR A 500 7.45 2.41 -22.76
C TYR A 500 7.96 3.50 -21.81
N LEU A 501 7.18 4.56 -21.67
CA LEU A 501 7.56 5.78 -20.96
C LEU A 501 7.16 5.70 -19.48
N SER A 502 7.87 4.89 -18.71
CA SER A 502 7.55 4.57 -17.31
C SER A 502 8.81 4.45 -16.47
N VAL A 503 8.75 4.85 -15.20
CA VAL A 503 9.82 4.61 -14.21
C VAL A 503 10.13 3.13 -13.99
N MET A 504 9.21 2.23 -14.38
CA MET A 504 9.44 0.78 -14.38
C MET A 504 10.50 0.35 -15.40
N SER A 505 10.75 1.15 -16.44
CA SER A 505 11.91 0.90 -17.29
C SER A 505 13.14 1.56 -16.71
N TYR A 506 14.23 0.82 -16.64
CA TYR A 506 15.52 1.25 -16.11
C TYR A 506 16.01 2.55 -16.75
N GLY A 507 15.71 2.78 -18.04
CA GLY A 507 16.01 4.04 -18.72
C GLY A 507 15.44 5.28 -18.04
N PHE A 508 14.34 5.15 -17.29
CA PHE A 508 13.67 6.26 -16.60
C PHE A 508 13.73 6.17 -15.08
N GLN A 509 14.17 5.05 -14.49
CA GLN A 509 14.15 4.83 -13.05
C GLN A 509 14.88 5.94 -12.27
N MET A 510 16.13 6.27 -12.60
CA MET A 510 16.89 7.27 -11.83
C MET A 510 16.63 8.73 -12.27
N GLY A 511 16.28 8.92 -13.54
CA GLY A 511 16.17 10.24 -14.15
C GLY A 511 14.75 10.73 -14.34
N GLY A 512 13.74 9.90 -14.09
CA GLY A 512 12.34 10.14 -14.45
C GLY A 512 12.05 10.13 -15.97
N VAL A 513 10.77 10.11 -16.30
CA VAL A 513 10.26 10.29 -17.66
C VAL A 513 10.54 11.70 -18.17
N ILE A 514 10.77 11.82 -19.47
CA ILE A 514 11.06 13.09 -20.13
C ILE A 514 9.73 13.70 -20.55
N LYS A 515 9.37 14.86 -19.98
CA LYS A 515 8.14 15.59 -20.30
C LYS A 515 8.48 17.01 -20.71
N GLY A 516 7.97 17.44 -21.88
CA GLY A 516 8.29 18.75 -22.44
C GLY A 516 9.79 18.98 -22.69
N GLY A 517 10.54 17.92 -23.01
CA GLY A 517 11.99 17.96 -23.21
C GLY A 517 12.83 17.89 -21.93
N VAL A 518 12.22 17.63 -20.78
CA VAL A 518 12.86 17.73 -19.45
C VAL A 518 12.67 16.44 -18.68
N ALA A 519 13.77 15.84 -18.22
CA ALA A 519 13.74 14.69 -17.32
C ALA A 519 13.42 15.11 -15.87
N GLY A 520 13.05 14.16 -15.02
CA GLY A 520 12.83 14.38 -13.58
C GLY A 520 11.36 14.34 -13.15
N THR A 521 10.45 14.00 -14.07
CA THR A 521 9.07 13.63 -13.73
C THR A 521 9.02 12.14 -13.43
N PHE A 522 8.60 11.75 -12.23
CA PHE A 522 8.39 10.34 -11.88
C PHE A 522 6.93 10.00 -12.14
N ASP A 523 6.70 9.03 -13.02
CA ASP A 523 5.36 8.67 -13.51
C ASP A 523 5.43 7.25 -14.06
N TYR A 524 4.35 6.49 -13.92
CA TYR A 524 4.17 5.31 -14.76
C TYR A 524 3.64 5.72 -16.14
N SER A 525 3.68 4.81 -17.10
CA SER A 525 3.16 5.08 -18.43
C SER A 525 1.65 5.34 -18.38
N ARG A 526 1.19 6.34 -19.15
CA ARG A 526 -0.22 6.78 -19.21
C ARG A 526 -0.95 6.32 -20.47
N SER A 527 -0.29 5.55 -21.31
CA SER A 527 -0.82 5.10 -22.60
C SER A 527 0.06 4.01 -23.19
N ALA A 528 -0.57 2.99 -23.78
CA ALA A 528 0.10 1.99 -24.59
C ALA A 528 0.45 2.58 -25.96
N LEU A 529 1.69 3.03 -26.14
CA LEU A 529 2.19 3.47 -27.44
C LEU A 529 2.25 2.29 -28.42
N GLY A 530 2.21 2.60 -29.72
CA GLY A 530 2.24 1.58 -30.77
C GLY A 530 3.49 0.69 -30.69
N THR A 531 3.34 -0.59 -31.07
CA THR A 531 4.44 -1.55 -31.11
C THR A 531 5.57 -1.06 -32.01
N LEU A 532 6.80 -1.09 -31.51
CA LEU A 532 8.00 -0.77 -32.25
C LEU A 532 8.60 -2.07 -32.81
N ASP A 533 8.72 -2.18 -34.13
CA ASP A 533 9.35 -3.32 -34.79
C ASP A 533 10.82 -2.98 -35.11
N GLU A 534 11.75 -3.55 -34.35
CA GLU A 534 13.18 -3.36 -34.50
C GLU A 534 13.76 -4.01 -35.76
N GLY A 535 12.97 -4.81 -36.47
CA GLY A 535 13.30 -5.29 -37.82
C GLY A 535 12.95 -4.28 -38.93
N SER A 536 12.14 -3.26 -38.63
CA SER A 536 11.60 -2.33 -39.63
C SER A 536 11.26 -0.94 -39.04
N LEU A 537 12.21 -0.33 -38.35
CA LEU A 537 12.07 1.00 -37.74
C LEU A 537 11.93 2.11 -38.79
N SER A 538 11.22 3.17 -38.41
CA SER A 538 11.13 4.43 -39.16
C SER A 538 11.66 5.57 -38.29
N GLU A 539 12.82 6.10 -38.67
CA GLU A 539 13.39 7.27 -38.03
C GLU A 539 12.50 8.51 -38.15
N PRO A 540 11.93 8.87 -39.33
CA PRO A 540 11.10 10.07 -39.42
C PRO A 540 9.78 9.98 -38.64
N ALA A 541 9.34 8.76 -38.28
CA ALA A 541 8.12 8.56 -37.50
C ALA A 541 8.33 8.59 -35.98
N GLY A 542 9.52 8.20 -35.49
CA GLY A 542 9.78 8.07 -34.06
C GLY A 542 8.79 7.12 -33.38
N ILE A 543 8.26 7.51 -32.22
CA ILE A 543 7.25 6.75 -31.46
C ILE A 543 5.91 7.49 -31.29
N GLY A 544 5.77 8.68 -31.86
CA GLY A 544 4.52 9.46 -31.85
C GLY A 544 4.08 9.98 -30.48
N ALA A 545 4.97 10.04 -29.48
CA ALA A 545 4.62 10.43 -28.11
C ALA A 545 4.64 11.96 -27.91
N ALA A 546 3.55 12.64 -28.28
CA ALA A 546 3.42 14.09 -28.17
C ALA A 546 3.66 14.62 -26.75
N GLY A 547 4.60 15.57 -26.61
CA GLY A 547 4.92 16.20 -25.32
C GLY A 547 5.81 15.36 -24.39
N TYR A 548 6.22 14.17 -24.84
CA TYR A 548 7.12 13.30 -24.11
C TYR A 548 8.42 13.07 -24.90
N GLY A 549 9.49 12.81 -24.18
CA GLY A 549 10.74 12.30 -24.73
C GLY A 549 10.93 10.83 -24.42
N THR A 550 11.96 10.21 -24.99
CA THR A 550 12.33 8.82 -24.74
C THR A 550 13.83 8.65 -24.59
N ARG A 551 14.29 7.41 -24.37
CA ARG A 551 15.69 7.02 -24.42
C ARG A 551 15.84 5.83 -25.35
N ARG A 552 16.99 5.76 -26.02
CA ARG A 552 17.34 4.67 -26.93
C ARG A 552 18.82 4.41 -26.91
N TRP A 553 19.22 3.18 -27.21
CA TRP A 553 20.62 2.78 -27.19
C TRP A 553 21.45 3.52 -28.25
N CYS A 554 22.70 3.85 -27.92
CA CYS A 554 23.65 4.44 -28.85
C CYS A 554 25.01 3.72 -28.79
N PRO A 555 25.37 2.91 -29.80
CA PRO A 555 26.63 2.17 -29.81
C PRO A 555 27.85 3.09 -29.80
N ALA A 556 27.77 4.26 -30.42
CA ALA A 556 28.87 5.22 -30.50
C ALA A 556 29.27 5.78 -29.12
N SER A 557 28.31 5.96 -28.21
CA SER A 557 28.57 6.41 -26.83
C SER A 557 28.62 5.27 -25.83
N GLY A 558 28.16 4.07 -26.20
CA GLY A 558 27.99 2.95 -25.28
C GLY A 558 26.96 3.25 -24.17
N SER A 559 25.94 4.05 -24.49
CA SER A 559 24.96 4.53 -23.52
C SER A 559 23.58 4.78 -24.15
N TYR A 560 22.55 4.83 -23.31
CA TYR A 560 21.22 5.28 -23.68
C TYR A 560 21.19 6.81 -23.75
N VAL A 561 20.83 7.34 -24.91
CA VAL A 561 20.74 8.79 -25.13
C VAL A 561 19.30 9.26 -25.06
N ALA A 562 19.11 10.43 -24.43
CA ALA A 562 17.81 11.05 -24.34
C ALA A 562 17.40 11.68 -25.69
N VAL A 563 16.15 11.44 -26.07
CA VAL A 563 15.43 12.08 -27.15
C VAL A 563 14.40 13.02 -26.48
N PRO A 564 14.61 14.34 -26.48
CA PRO A 564 13.74 15.26 -25.74
C PRO A 564 12.28 15.30 -26.23
N ASP A 565 12.06 15.05 -27.51
CA ASP A 565 10.75 15.01 -28.15
C ASP A 565 10.64 13.75 -29.01
N ALA A 566 9.82 12.81 -28.55
CA ALA A 566 9.64 11.50 -29.16
C ALA A 566 8.39 11.45 -30.07
N SER A 567 7.78 12.60 -30.35
CA SER A 567 6.70 12.75 -31.33
C SER A 567 7.19 12.97 -32.76
N GLY A 568 8.45 13.39 -32.90
CA GLY A 568 9.12 13.63 -34.16
C GLY A 568 10.18 12.59 -34.49
N PRO A 569 11.08 12.92 -35.44
CA PRO A 569 12.10 11.99 -35.90
C PRO A 569 13.09 11.56 -34.81
N ILE A 570 13.44 10.28 -34.80
CA ILE A 570 14.44 9.68 -33.90
C ILE A 570 15.51 9.03 -34.77
N ASP A 571 16.76 9.50 -34.66
CA ASP A 571 17.93 8.84 -35.24
C ASP A 571 18.17 7.57 -34.43
N TRP A 572 17.68 6.41 -34.89
CA TRP A 572 17.68 5.19 -34.08
C TRP A 572 19.09 4.62 -33.90
N ASN A 573 19.95 4.74 -34.92
CA ASN A 573 21.26 4.07 -34.97
C ASN A 573 22.46 4.99 -34.66
N CYS A 574 22.23 6.27 -34.35
CA CYS A 574 23.24 7.32 -34.10
C CYS A 574 24.13 7.71 -35.27
N ASN A 575 23.70 7.54 -36.51
CA ASN A 575 24.52 7.90 -37.67
C ASN A 575 24.44 9.41 -38.03
N GLY A 576 23.56 10.16 -37.35
CA GLY A 576 23.35 11.59 -37.57
C GLY A 576 22.30 11.93 -38.64
N THR A 577 21.57 10.94 -39.17
CA THR A 577 20.42 11.11 -40.05
C THR A 577 19.13 10.64 -39.38
N THR A 578 17.99 11.08 -39.91
CA THR A 578 16.65 10.77 -39.36
C THR A 578 15.65 10.44 -40.47
N THR A 579 16.17 9.90 -41.57
CA THR A 579 15.45 9.76 -42.84
C THR A 579 15.18 8.31 -43.19
N GLU A 580 15.74 7.37 -42.43
CA GLU A 580 15.72 5.96 -42.76
C GLU A 580 14.39 5.30 -42.38
N THR A 581 13.95 4.39 -43.24
CA THR A 581 12.74 3.58 -43.04
C THR A 581 13.04 2.12 -43.35
N GLY A 582 12.44 1.19 -42.62
CA GLY A 582 12.79 -0.23 -42.71
C GLY A 582 14.17 -0.53 -42.12
N LEU A 583 14.62 0.29 -41.17
CA LEU A 583 15.89 0.11 -40.48
C LEU A 583 15.76 -1.03 -39.48
N SER A 584 16.68 -2.00 -39.55
CA SER A 584 16.82 -3.02 -38.51
C SER A 584 17.87 -2.59 -37.50
N PHE A 585 17.47 -2.39 -36.24
CA PHE A 585 18.36 -1.93 -35.17
C PHE A 585 17.80 -2.30 -33.79
N ASP A 586 18.64 -2.86 -32.94
CA ASP A 586 18.34 -3.19 -31.53
C ASP A 586 18.37 -1.90 -30.69
N THR A 587 17.19 -1.36 -30.40
CA THR A 587 17.00 -0.06 -29.75
C THR A 587 17.07 -0.13 -28.23
N ASN A 588 16.73 -1.28 -27.65
CA ASN A 588 16.74 -1.54 -26.21
C ASN A 588 18.00 -2.31 -25.75
N ASN A 589 18.89 -2.67 -26.67
CA ASN A 589 20.17 -3.34 -26.44
C ASN A 589 20.05 -4.64 -25.63
N ASP A 590 19.07 -5.47 -25.99
CA ASP A 590 18.89 -6.81 -25.40
C ASP A 590 19.64 -7.92 -26.16
N GLY A 591 20.31 -7.56 -27.27
CA GLY A 591 21.11 -8.47 -28.08
C GLY A 591 20.33 -9.10 -29.23
N ALA A 592 19.06 -8.75 -29.42
CA ALA A 592 18.23 -9.17 -30.54
C ALA A 592 17.41 -8.00 -31.10
N THR A 593 16.83 -8.20 -32.29
CA THR A 593 15.79 -7.30 -32.80
C THR A 593 14.45 -7.97 -32.63
N GLY A 594 13.47 -7.29 -32.04
CA GLY A 594 12.14 -7.81 -31.82
C GLY A 594 11.01 -6.79 -31.97
N ALA A 595 9.81 -7.22 -31.57
CA ALA A 595 8.65 -6.35 -31.47
C ALA A 595 8.50 -5.89 -30.01
N LEU A 596 8.62 -4.59 -29.77
CA LEU A 596 8.51 -3.99 -28.45
C LEU A 596 7.10 -3.42 -28.29
N ALA A 597 6.24 -4.10 -27.53
CA ALA A 597 4.90 -3.62 -27.24
C ALA A 597 4.93 -2.51 -26.18
N GLY A 598 4.21 -1.41 -26.43
CA GLY A 598 3.96 -0.39 -25.41
C GLY A 598 2.95 -0.90 -24.37
N HIS A 599 2.89 -0.22 -23.22
CA HIS A 599 1.99 -0.56 -22.12
C HIS A 599 1.41 0.71 -21.50
N ASP A 600 0.22 0.60 -20.90
CA ASP A 600 -0.39 1.66 -20.09
C ASP A 600 -0.47 1.16 -18.65
N ASP A 601 0.49 1.57 -17.83
CA ASP A 601 0.62 1.07 -16.47
C ASP A 601 -0.54 1.49 -15.59
N TRP A 602 -0.89 2.78 -15.63
CA TRP A 602 -1.87 3.33 -14.70
C TRP A 602 -3.25 2.67 -14.83
N THR A 603 -3.65 2.25 -16.03
CA THR A 603 -4.93 1.55 -16.23
C THR A 603 -4.87 0.06 -15.91
N ASN A 604 -3.66 -0.51 -15.74
CA ASN A 604 -3.43 -1.93 -15.53
C ASN A 604 -2.92 -2.28 -14.12
N LEU A 605 -2.70 -1.30 -13.24
CA LEU A 605 -2.30 -1.54 -11.85
C LEU A 605 -3.23 -2.52 -11.12
N LYS A 606 -2.65 -3.36 -10.27
CA LYS A 606 -3.36 -4.12 -9.24
C LYS A 606 -3.03 -3.55 -7.88
N LEU A 607 -4.00 -2.86 -7.27
CA LEU A 607 -3.81 -2.17 -6.00
C LEU A 607 -3.73 -3.15 -4.82
N LYS A 608 -4.43 -4.28 -4.93
CA LYS A 608 -4.26 -5.42 -4.01
C LYS A 608 -3.12 -6.33 -4.46
N GLY A 609 -2.23 -6.65 -3.54
CA GLY A 609 -1.09 -7.54 -3.76
C GLY A 609 -0.51 -8.06 -2.43
N GLY A 610 0.07 -9.25 -2.45
CA GLY A 610 0.67 -9.89 -1.28
C GLY A 610 -0.29 -9.96 -0.09
N ALA A 611 0.07 -9.26 0.99
CA ALA A 611 -0.69 -9.26 2.23
C ALA A 611 -1.92 -8.33 2.25
N ILE A 612 -2.04 -7.40 1.31
CA ILE A 612 -3.07 -6.35 1.38
C ILE A 612 -4.48 -6.97 1.33
N GLY A 613 -5.29 -6.63 2.33
CA GLY A 613 -6.63 -7.17 2.56
C GLY A 613 -6.69 -8.51 3.30
N LEU A 614 -5.56 -9.21 3.54
CA LEU A 614 -5.49 -10.53 4.17
C LEU A 614 -5.43 -10.47 5.72
N ALA A 615 -6.50 -9.97 6.35
CA ALA A 615 -6.59 -9.97 7.82
C ALA A 615 -6.85 -11.38 8.40
N GLY A 616 -6.15 -11.71 9.49
CA GLY A 616 -6.29 -13.00 10.19
C GLY A 616 -5.66 -14.20 9.48
N VAL A 617 -4.84 -13.96 8.43
CA VAL A 617 -4.17 -15.01 7.65
C VAL A 617 -2.73 -14.61 7.38
N THR A 618 -1.81 -15.58 7.48
CA THR A 618 -0.44 -15.37 7.02
C THR A 618 -0.40 -15.37 5.49
N PRO A 619 0.04 -14.27 4.84
CA PRO A 619 0.16 -14.22 3.40
C PRO A 619 1.23 -15.22 2.91
N ASP A 620 0.92 -15.97 1.86
CA ASP A 620 1.93 -16.78 1.17
C ASP A 620 2.74 -15.87 0.23
N LEU A 621 3.97 -15.58 0.63
CA LEU A 621 4.90 -14.74 -0.11
C LEU A 621 6.17 -15.53 -0.43
N PRO A 622 6.77 -15.35 -1.61
CA PRO A 622 7.96 -16.09 -1.99
C PRO A 622 9.08 -15.89 -0.95
N THR A 623 9.80 -16.98 -0.67
CA THR A 623 10.96 -16.98 0.23
C THR A 623 12.24 -16.57 -0.50
N VAL A 624 12.27 -16.75 -1.82
CA VAL A 624 13.35 -16.31 -2.71
C VAL A 624 12.75 -15.62 -3.94
N THR A 625 13.43 -14.59 -4.42
CA THR A 625 13.04 -13.85 -5.64
C THR A 625 14.27 -13.68 -6.51
N GLU A 626 14.14 -13.93 -7.82
CA GLU A 626 15.25 -13.74 -8.77
C GLU A 626 15.82 -12.31 -8.65
N ASP A 627 17.15 -12.20 -8.74
CA ASP A 627 17.81 -10.90 -8.62
C ASP A 627 17.52 -10.02 -9.84
N GLU A 628 16.65 -9.03 -9.67
CA GLU A 628 16.43 -7.96 -10.65
C GLU A 628 17.38 -6.80 -10.31
N THR A 629 18.46 -6.67 -11.10
CA THR A 629 19.56 -5.77 -10.72
C THR A 629 19.60 -4.52 -11.58
N PHE A 630 19.25 -3.37 -10.98
CA PHE A 630 19.61 -2.06 -11.50
C PHE A 630 20.81 -1.53 -10.71
N THR A 631 22.01 -1.82 -11.20
CA THR A 631 23.26 -1.48 -10.50
C THR A 631 23.75 -0.07 -10.82
N VAL A 632 24.78 0.40 -10.10
CA VAL A 632 25.48 1.65 -10.41
C VAL A 632 26.11 1.65 -11.81
N GLU A 633 26.52 0.48 -12.32
CA GLU A 633 27.02 0.30 -13.68
C GLU A 633 25.90 0.45 -14.71
N GLU A 634 24.70 -0.07 -14.44
CA GLU A 634 23.52 0.17 -15.28
C GLU A 634 23.14 1.66 -15.27
N ALA A 635 23.13 2.30 -14.09
CA ALA A 635 22.89 3.74 -13.98
C ALA A 635 23.88 4.56 -14.80
N ALA A 636 25.15 4.16 -14.86
CA ALA A 636 26.17 4.84 -15.66
C ALA A 636 25.93 4.77 -17.18
N LYS A 637 25.16 3.78 -17.66
CA LYS A 637 24.73 3.68 -19.07
C LYS A 637 23.61 4.65 -19.42
N ILE A 638 23.01 5.34 -18.44
CA ILE A 638 21.95 6.32 -18.64
C ILE A 638 22.46 7.67 -18.12
N PRO A 639 23.28 8.39 -18.90
CA PRO A 639 23.72 9.70 -18.49
C PRO A 639 22.50 10.56 -18.26
N ASN A 640 22.31 11.01 -17.01
CA ASN A 640 21.41 12.11 -16.75
C ASN A 640 21.81 13.23 -17.71
N SER A 641 20.85 13.80 -18.43
CA SER A 641 21.07 15.06 -19.13
C SER A 641 21.45 16.06 -18.05
N THR A 642 22.76 16.14 -17.77
CA THR A 642 23.31 17.03 -16.76
C THR A 642 22.77 18.39 -17.12
N THR A 643 22.17 19.07 -16.14
CA THR A 643 21.78 20.46 -16.34
C THR A 643 23.07 21.18 -16.72
N THR A 644 23.24 21.46 -18.01
CA THR A 644 24.52 21.97 -18.48
C THR A 644 24.53 23.42 -18.05
N PHE A 645 25.23 23.72 -16.96
CA PHE A 645 25.35 25.08 -16.50
C PHE A 645 26.04 25.91 -17.59
N THR A 646 25.28 26.76 -18.26
CA THR A 646 25.78 27.56 -19.37
C THR A 646 26.44 28.87 -18.90
N GLY A 647 26.55 29.07 -17.59
CA GLY A 647 27.17 30.24 -16.97
C GLY A 647 26.20 31.12 -16.19
N PHE A 648 26.76 31.94 -15.31
CA PHE A 648 26.17 33.17 -14.80
C PHE A 648 26.12 34.25 -15.89
N PHE A 649 25.08 35.07 -15.85
CA PHE A 649 24.89 36.20 -16.76
C PHE A 649 24.79 37.52 -16.00
N PRO A 650 25.13 38.66 -16.64
CA PRO A 650 25.09 39.97 -16.01
C PRO A 650 23.78 40.23 -15.22
N PRO A 651 23.87 40.74 -13.98
CA PRO A 651 25.03 41.43 -13.40
C PRO A 651 26.09 40.54 -12.75
N VAL A 652 25.89 39.22 -12.67
CA VAL A 652 26.86 38.29 -12.08
C VAL A 652 27.79 37.74 -13.16
N SER A 653 29.08 37.85 -12.93
CA SER A 653 30.15 37.30 -13.77
C SER A 653 30.61 35.94 -13.25
N ASN A 654 31.00 35.07 -14.17
CA ASN A 654 31.53 33.74 -13.85
C ASN A 654 32.91 33.82 -13.18
N SER A 655 33.24 32.78 -12.41
CA SER A 655 34.61 32.54 -11.92
C SER A 655 35.61 32.59 -13.09
N PRO A 656 36.83 33.15 -12.91
CA PRO A 656 37.44 33.60 -11.66
C PRO A 656 37.13 35.05 -11.25
N ALA A 657 36.14 35.71 -11.86
CA ALA A 657 35.83 37.09 -11.54
C ALA A 657 35.26 37.24 -10.12
N VAL A 658 35.64 38.35 -9.45
CA VAL A 658 35.06 38.76 -8.17
C VAL A 658 34.06 39.90 -8.42
N ASN A 659 32.79 39.62 -8.14
CA ASN A 659 31.67 40.52 -8.40
C ASN A 659 31.59 41.62 -7.33
N ALA A 660 31.67 42.89 -7.74
CA ALA A 660 31.52 44.01 -6.81
C ALA A 660 30.02 44.34 -6.62
N ALA A 661 29.52 44.23 -5.39
CA ALA A 661 28.12 44.51 -5.05
C ALA A 661 28.01 45.47 -3.85
N LYS A 662 26.95 46.25 -3.79
CA LYS A 662 26.66 47.11 -2.64
C LYS A 662 26.04 46.26 -1.53
N ALA A 663 26.56 46.31 -0.31
CA ALA A 663 25.97 45.61 0.83
C ALA A 663 24.52 46.11 1.09
N GLY A 664 23.62 45.20 1.45
CA GLY A 664 22.21 45.54 1.69
C GLY A 664 21.34 45.64 0.42
N SER A 665 21.89 45.35 -0.76
CA SER A 665 21.16 45.39 -2.03
C SER A 665 20.54 44.02 -2.39
N ALA A 666 19.58 44.04 -3.31
CA ALA A 666 19.06 42.85 -3.96
C ALA A 666 19.82 42.60 -5.27
N ILE A 667 20.43 41.43 -5.41
CA ILE A 667 21.24 41.04 -6.56
C ILE A 667 20.41 40.06 -7.42
N PRO A 668 20.07 40.40 -8.67
CA PRO A 668 19.52 39.44 -9.62
C PRO A 668 20.62 38.45 -10.04
N VAL A 669 20.51 37.20 -9.61
CA VAL A 669 21.41 36.13 -10.04
C VAL A 669 20.75 35.44 -11.23
N LYS A 670 21.36 35.61 -12.41
CA LYS A 670 20.90 35.01 -13.66
C LYS A 670 21.84 33.90 -14.07
N PHE A 671 21.30 32.77 -14.48
CA PHE A 671 22.08 31.62 -14.95
C PHE A 671 21.28 30.82 -15.97
N GLY A 672 21.95 29.93 -16.70
CA GLY A 672 21.32 29.04 -17.67
C GLY A 672 21.70 27.59 -17.42
N LEU A 673 20.79 26.69 -17.76
CA LEU A 673 20.91 25.25 -17.55
C LEU A 673 20.70 24.45 -18.85
N GLY A 674 20.85 25.11 -20.01
CA GLY A 674 20.61 24.49 -21.31
C GLY A 674 19.13 24.25 -21.65
N GLY A 675 18.18 24.74 -20.83
CA GLY A 675 16.74 24.54 -21.04
C GLY A 675 15.90 25.00 -19.85
N ASN A 676 14.58 24.80 -19.94
CA ASN A 676 13.65 25.02 -18.84
C ASN A 676 13.51 23.73 -18.02
N HIS A 677 14.19 23.61 -16.89
CA HIS A 677 14.11 22.48 -15.96
C HIS A 677 13.07 22.66 -14.83
N GLY A 678 12.07 23.53 -15.03
CA GLY A 678 11.08 23.86 -13.99
C GLY A 678 11.62 24.86 -12.95
N LEU A 679 10.84 25.14 -11.90
CA LEU A 679 11.20 26.11 -10.86
C LEU A 679 11.75 25.46 -9.56
N ASP A 680 11.72 24.15 -9.47
CA ASP A 680 12.24 23.38 -8.34
C ASP A 680 13.58 22.72 -8.70
N ILE A 681 14.57 23.56 -8.98
CA ILE A 681 15.87 23.13 -9.54
C ILE A 681 17.01 23.14 -8.51
N PHE A 682 16.80 23.70 -7.32
CA PHE A 682 17.85 23.85 -6.32
C PHE A 682 17.88 22.66 -5.35
N ALA A 683 19.09 22.28 -4.92
CA ALA A 683 19.26 21.33 -3.82
C ALA A 683 18.78 21.92 -2.48
N PRO A 684 18.37 21.09 -1.50
CA PRO A 684 18.05 21.56 -0.15
C PRO A 684 19.16 22.43 0.45
N GLY A 685 18.78 23.56 1.07
CA GLY A 685 19.72 24.53 1.63
C GLY A 685 20.41 25.44 0.59
N SER A 686 20.09 25.29 -0.70
CA SER A 686 20.60 26.12 -1.79
C SER A 686 19.55 27.08 -2.34
N PRO A 687 19.93 28.24 -2.89
CA PRO A 687 21.27 28.85 -2.92
C PRO A 687 21.74 29.25 -1.51
N SER A 688 23.04 29.14 -1.26
CA SER A 688 23.66 29.49 0.03
C SER A 688 24.79 30.51 -0.14
N SER A 689 25.08 31.27 0.91
CA SER A 689 26.18 32.22 0.95
C SER A 689 27.09 32.02 2.15
N GLN A 690 28.39 31.99 1.91
CA GLN A 690 29.42 31.84 2.95
C GLN A 690 30.39 33.02 2.90
N GLN A 691 30.83 33.51 4.07
CA GLN A 691 31.90 34.51 4.10
C GLN A 691 33.22 33.84 3.71
N VAL A 692 34.06 34.57 2.97
CA VAL A 692 35.40 34.12 2.61
C VAL A 692 36.42 35.23 2.87
N THR A 693 37.67 34.86 3.15
CA THR A 693 38.77 35.80 3.26
C THR A 693 39.03 36.47 1.91
N CYS A 694 38.98 37.79 1.87
CA CYS A 694 39.26 38.54 0.64
C CYS A 694 40.69 38.26 0.15
N GLY A 695 40.82 37.85 -1.11
CA GLY A 695 42.09 37.54 -1.77
C GLY A 695 42.41 36.04 -1.81
N THR A 696 42.23 35.31 -0.71
CA THR A 696 42.54 33.85 -0.65
C THR A 696 41.32 32.97 -0.89
N GLY A 697 40.10 33.48 -0.73
CA GLY A 697 38.86 32.71 -0.91
C GLY A 697 38.64 31.62 0.15
N THR A 698 39.39 31.68 1.25
CA THR A 698 39.29 30.71 2.35
C THR A 698 37.96 30.91 3.10
N PRO A 699 37.14 29.85 3.31
CA PRO A 699 35.88 29.93 4.03
C PRO A 699 36.01 30.47 5.47
N VAL A 700 35.03 31.27 5.89
CA VAL A 700 34.87 31.79 7.25
C VAL A 700 33.45 31.52 7.73
N GLY A 701 33.32 30.64 8.74
CA GLY A 701 32.03 30.19 9.28
C GLY A 701 31.25 29.27 8.31
N ASP A 702 30.05 28.87 8.72
CA ASP A 702 29.22 27.96 7.94
C ASP A 702 28.43 28.68 6.83
N PRO A 703 28.20 28.02 5.68
CA PRO A 703 27.33 28.56 4.65
C PRO A 703 25.90 28.72 5.18
N GLN A 704 25.26 29.83 4.83
CA GLN A 704 23.88 30.12 5.26
C GLN A 704 22.97 30.19 4.03
N PRO A 705 21.76 29.59 4.06
CA PRO A 705 20.79 29.73 2.98
C PRO A 705 20.52 31.21 2.68
N THR A 706 20.34 31.54 1.41
CA THR A 706 20.07 32.92 1.01
C THR A 706 18.63 33.33 1.36
N ALA A 707 18.44 34.58 1.81
CA ALA A 707 17.12 35.14 2.08
C ALA A 707 16.55 35.86 0.85
N GLY A 708 15.30 35.56 0.49
CA GLY A 708 14.51 36.28 -0.53
C GLY A 708 13.40 37.17 0.09
N PRO A 709 12.68 38.00 -0.71
CA PRO A 709 11.38 38.51 -0.30
C PRO A 709 10.33 37.37 -0.37
N GLY A 710 9.97 36.74 0.76
CA GLY A 710 9.08 35.56 0.72
C GLY A 710 9.75 34.36 0.04
N LYS A 711 9.03 33.24 -0.08
CA LYS A 711 9.50 32.02 -0.78
C LYS A 711 10.00 32.45 -2.17
N ALA A 712 11.31 32.31 -2.42
CA ALA A 712 11.98 32.94 -3.56
C ALA A 712 11.33 32.52 -4.90
N GLU A 713 10.70 33.46 -5.61
CA GLU A 713 10.23 33.23 -6.98
C GLU A 713 11.44 33.20 -7.93
N LEU A 714 12.03 32.01 -8.06
CA LEU A 714 12.79 31.67 -9.25
C LEU A 714 11.87 31.83 -10.46
N SER A 715 12.36 32.44 -11.54
CA SER A 715 11.62 32.57 -12.80
C SER A 715 12.47 32.10 -13.96
N TYR A 716 11.82 31.53 -14.99
CA TYR A 716 12.47 31.12 -16.24
C TYR A 716 11.97 31.96 -17.41
N ASN A 717 12.89 32.43 -18.25
CA ASN A 717 12.59 33.16 -19.47
C ASN A 717 12.96 32.31 -20.70
N ALA A 718 11.93 31.78 -21.37
CA ALA A 718 12.09 30.91 -22.54
C ALA A 718 12.76 31.60 -23.74
N ALA A 719 12.54 32.90 -23.95
CA ALA A 719 13.16 33.63 -25.05
C ALA A 719 14.68 33.78 -24.90
N THR A 720 15.18 33.74 -23.67
CA THR A 720 16.62 33.91 -23.37
C THR A 720 17.28 32.64 -22.84
N GLY A 721 16.50 31.60 -22.54
CA GLY A 721 16.99 30.35 -21.97
C GLY A 721 17.54 30.50 -20.54
N ARG A 722 17.05 31.46 -19.76
CA ARG A 722 17.67 31.87 -18.48
C ARG A 722 16.73 31.82 -17.30
N TYR A 723 17.29 31.38 -16.19
CA TYR A 723 16.75 31.52 -14.85
C TYR A 723 17.14 32.85 -14.22
N THR A 724 16.24 33.40 -13.41
CA THR A 724 16.51 34.57 -12.57
C THR A 724 15.99 34.33 -11.17
N MET A 725 16.87 34.48 -10.18
CA MET A 725 16.52 34.57 -8.76
C MET A 725 17.00 35.91 -8.19
N VAL A 726 16.40 36.36 -7.09
CA VAL A 726 16.79 37.60 -6.41
C VAL A 726 17.39 37.28 -5.06
N TRP A 727 18.69 37.53 -4.90
CA TRP A 727 19.42 37.35 -3.65
C TRP A 727 19.43 38.64 -2.83
N LYS A 728 18.80 38.67 -1.64
CA LYS A 728 18.94 39.80 -0.71
C LYS A 728 20.21 39.65 0.12
N THR A 729 21.00 40.72 0.15
CA THR A 729 22.27 40.79 0.88
C THR A 729 22.12 41.63 2.13
N ALA A 730 22.92 41.38 3.17
CA ALA A 730 22.86 42.15 4.41
C ALA A 730 23.72 43.43 4.32
N SER A 731 23.26 44.53 4.91
CA SER A 731 24.04 45.78 5.00
C SER A 731 25.31 45.61 5.83
N SER A 732 25.30 44.70 6.81
CA SER A 732 26.44 44.35 7.64
C SER A 732 27.59 43.68 6.88
N TRP A 733 27.38 43.28 5.61
CA TRP A 733 28.43 42.65 4.80
C TRP A 733 29.39 43.65 4.14
N ALA A 734 29.19 44.96 4.32
CA ALA A 734 30.09 45.97 3.77
C ALA A 734 31.56 45.70 4.16
N GLY A 735 32.46 45.69 3.18
CA GLY A 735 33.88 45.39 3.37
C GLY A 735 34.25 43.90 3.41
N SER A 736 33.28 42.98 3.35
CA SER A 736 33.53 41.53 3.33
C SER A 736 33.55 40.94 1.92
N CYS A 737 34.12 39.74 1.80
CA CYS A 737 33.99 38.90 0.61
C CYS A 737 33.13 37.68 0.94
N ARG A 738 32.30 37.24 -0.01
CA ARG A 738 31.42 36.09 0.16
C ARG A 738 31.36 35.24 -1.11
N ARG A 739 31.27 33.93 -0.93
CA ARG A 739 30.94 32.97 -1.97
C ARG A 739 29.44 32.75 -1.98
N LEU A 740 28.80 32.88 -3.14
CA LEU A 740 27.47 32.37 -3.41
C LEU A 740 27.62 30.99 -4.03
N THR A 741 27.00 29.98 -3.44
CA THR A 741 26.93 28.61 -3.99
C THR A 741 25.50 28.34 -4.44
N VAL A 742 25.36 27.97 -5.70
CA VAL A 742 24.12 27.53 -6.32
C VAL A 742 24.27 26.04 -6.63
N ALA A 743 23.65 25.20 -5.81
CA ALA A 743 23.65 23.75 -5.96
C ALA A 743 22.29 23.31 -6.52
N PHE A 744 22.32 22.38 -7.45
CA PHE A 744 21.15 21.90 -8.17
C PHE A 744 20.72 20.53 -7.68
N GLY A 745 19.46 20.17 -7.93
CA GLY A 745 18.89 18.88 -7.53
C GLY A 745 19.58 17.66 -8.15
N ASP A 746 20.37 17.86 -9.21
CA ASP A 746 21.20 16.83 -9.86
C ASP A 746 22.58 16.64 -9.20
N GLY A 747 22.83 17.30 -8.06
CA GLY A 747 24.09 17.22 -7.31
C GLY A 747 25.21 18.12 -7.84
N THR A 748 25.03 18.79 -8.99
CA THR A 748 26.00 19.76 -9.48
C THR A 748 25.94 21.07 -8.68
N GLN A 749 27.06 21.80 -8.62
CA GLN A 749 27.10 23.11 -7.94
C GLN A 749 27.97 24.12 -8.67
N GLN A 750 27.60 25.38 -8.56
CA GLN A 750 28.25 26.50 -9.22
C GLN A 750 28.45 27.64 -8.22
N VAL A 751 29.58 28.32 -8.34
CA VAL A 751 29.98 29.34 -7.37
C VAL A 751 30.26 30.67 -8.05
N ALA A 752 29.86 31.76 -7.37
CA ALA A 752 30.21 33.12 -7.74
C ALA A 752 30.80 33.85 -6.53
N GLU A 753 31.96 34.48 -6.72
CA GLU A 753 32.64 35.23 -5.68
C GLU A 753 32.19 36.69 -5.70
N PHE A 754 31.97 37.27 -4.52
CA PHE A 754 31.53 38.66 -4.34
C PHE A 754 32.44 39.42 -3.38
N ARG A 755 32.66 40.71 -3.68
CA ARG A 755 33.22 41.71 -2.77
C ARG A 755 32.17 42.78 -2.51
N PHE A 756 31.79 42.92 -1.24
CA PHE A 756 30.77 43.87 -0.82
C PHE A 756 31.40 45.21 -0.44
N ARG A 757 30.88 46.28 -1.04
CA ARG A 757 31.26 47.68 -0.76
C ARG A 757 30.15 48.44 -0.05
#